data_AF-A0A2K3E7B6-F1
#
_entry.id   AF-A0A2K3E7B6-F1
#
_cell.length_a   1.000
_cell.length_b   1.000
_cell.length_c   1.000
_cell.angle_alpha   90.00
_cell.angle_beta   90.00
_cell.angle_gamma   90.00
#
_symmetry.space_group_name_H-M   'P 1'
#
loop_
_entity.id
_entity.type
_entity.pdbx_description
1 polymer ?
#
loop_
_entity_poly.entity_id
_entity_poly.type
_entity_poly.pdbx_seq_one_letter_code
_entity_poly.pdbx_strand_id
1 'polypeptide(L)'
;MDPSEGQKESAPNAGIRVGVLQASALVDHVCSVTRETLERLAGAEVAGSQRCTLAELQNILSSVGEFHSKAGGSASNVGRALALGFGIGVQLVGTRGADEWGVMFTSSVHRAGVDVTHMRVQPDGHTGRSAILTCDGERTMRTYTDPKVTTRPGDLVADDFSGCDWVFLSCYSLYSEGLLPRAVQLANQVGAKVVLDLASYEVVRAYHKPLMELLQSGGVHFCICNEDEAQMLVKCSEDAAAAVAAAAAKGSVVPQHAAAAAAIGFPPDSNLPAAVLSLILRYCHGGVVTRGVLGCVAASRDLQAAAGGAEAGPHAGLVAVPAVPGIAVVDTTGAGDHFTAGFMYGLMTRQPLERCCEVACLAGASAVRVLGAELAQKDWAWFHARLHGELAGDVVQESSAAEVAQELLGCYSLIGRLGRGVVYFGSARLAQSSPYWDRAVRLAERVAALLGSAVWTGGGPGMMRAASEGGLKAGVPVGGIRISREAGTNVLTMEDYLSAGSAFTCKYMPTRKVALTDAGVRLLPEQRTAYVFLPGGLGTMDELFSILTLMQLGKLGSSLPVPLLIVNWDGFYDGLMSLLTAFDQTGALHASEVRQVMVANTNDEVLEYLAQFYQLPLPEREDPDQEATEDCEAAQGAGGQAEKGDEQAAVAAAAAELAAESELDAQAKAQKARERNMAALELEAKLEQLATSDESAGGNGASHHSHGTSAAGNSNGPSGRLTPLETGGKSPLATVLAEAASAAPGSGANSSKHRSRRSSLSVPTSGHAVSAEDVLHQLQQQR
;
A
#
# COMPACT_ATOMS: atom_id res chain seq x y z
N MET A 1 22.77 -24.43 29.34
CA MET A 1 22.79 -24.08 27.91
C MET A 1 21.79 -22.97 27.73
N ASP A 2 22.27 -21.81 27.28
CA ASP A 2 21.63 -20.50 27.30
C ASP A 2 20.51 -20.41 26.24
N PRO A 3 19.29 -19.94 26.54
CA PRO A 3 18.17 -19.89 25.60
C PRO A 3 18.18 -18.63 24.72
N SER A 4 19.31 -18.33 24.06
CA SER A 4 19.54 -17.07 23.34
C SER A 4 19.75 -17.21 21.82
N GLU A 5 19.24 -18.26 21.18
CA GLU A 5 19.26 -18.37 19.70
C GLU A 5 17.85 -18.59 19.14
N GLY A 6 16.98 -17.60 19.32
CA GLY A 6 15.85 -17.41 18.43
C GLY A 6 16.38 -16.84 17.12
N GLN A 7 16.38 -17.64 16.06
CA GLN A 7 16.61 -17.18 14.69
C GLN A 7 15.60 -16.08 14.38
N LYS A 8 16.04 -14.82 14.49
CA LYS A 8 15.34 -13.69 13.90
C LYS A 8 15.36 -13.90 12.40
N GLU A 9 14.18 -14.09 11.81
CA GLU A 9 14.01 -13.95 10.36
C GLU A 9 14.54 -12.58 9.94
N SER A 10 15.71 -12.57 9.31
CA SER A 10 16.31 -11.36 8.76
C SER A 10 15.51 -10.95 7.53
N ALA A 11 14.97 -9.73 7.56
CA ALA A 11 14.48 -9.07 6.35
C ALA A 11 15.57 -9.13 5.25
N PRO A 12 15.21 -9.27 3.96
CA PRO A 12 16.16 -9.56 2.87
C PRO A 12 17.28 -8.52 2.67
N ASN A 13 17.24 -7.37 3.37
CA ASN A 13 18.21 -6.26 3.27
C ASN A 13 19.07 -6.06 4.53
N ALA A 14 18.98 -6.93 5.55
CA ALA A 14 19.54 -6.71 6.89
C ALA A 14 21.09 -6.60 6.99
N GLY A 15 21.82 -6.52 5.87
CA GLY A 15 23.28 -6.45 5.84
C GLY A 15 23.89 -5.17 5.23
N ILE A 16 23.15 -4.41 4.41
CA ILE A 16 23.73 -3.27 3.68
C ILE A 16 23.66 -2.00 4.54
N ARG A 17 24.80 -1.32 4.72
CA ARG A 17 24.88 -0.06 5.47
C ARG A 17 25.39 1.11 4.63
N VAL A 18 24.80 2.29 4.85
CA VAL A 18 25.10 3.51 4.11
C VAL A 18 25.52 4.63 5.05
N GLY A 19 26.69 5.20 4.82
CA GLY A 19 27.14 6.43 5.45
C GLY A 19 26.63 7.64 4.69
N VAL A 20 26.03 8.61 5.37
CA VAL A 20 25.48 9.82 4.75
C VAL A 20 26.13 11.03 5.39
N LEU A 21 26.77 11.90 4.59
CA LEU A 21 27.38 13.13 5.08
C LEU A 21 26.44 14.33 4.92
N GLN A 22 25.89 14.81 6.03
CA GLN A 22 25.16 16.08 6.13
C GLN A 22 25.99 17.06 6.96
N ALA A 23 26.88 17.81 6.30
CA ALA A 23 27.92 18.63 6.95
C ALA A 23 27.39 19.51 8.09
N SER A 24 26.22 20.14 7.88
CA SER A 24 25.48 20.90 8.89
C SER A 24 24.02 20.44 8.91
N ALA A 25 23.51 20.15 10.11
CA ALA A 25 22.09 19.87 10.29
C ALA A 25 21.24 21.07 9.86
N LEU A 26 20.15 20.78 9.15
CA LEU A 26 19.31 21.80 8.54
C LEU A 26 17.84 21.56 8.90
N VAL A 27 17.14 22.62 9.28
CA VAL A 27 15.68 22.62 9.48
C VAL A 27 15.04 23.42 8.35
N ASP A 28 14.07 22.82 7.68
CA ASP A 28 13.32 23.45 6.61
C ASP A 28 12.03 24.07 7.18
N HIS A 29 11.80 25.33 6.87
CA HIS A 29 10.58 26.08 7.14
C HIS A 29 9.82 26.24 5.83
N VAL A 30 8.79 25.42 5.63
CA VAL A 30 8.02 25.38 4.38
C VAL A 30 6.85 26.34 4.47
N CYS A 31 6.80 27.28 3.53
CA CYS A 31 5.86 28.39 3.49
C CYS A 31 5.20 28.46 2.11
N SER A 32 3.88 28.33 2.03
CA SER A 32 3.15 28.63 0.80
C SER A 32 2.97 30.14 0.67
N VAL A 33 3.39 30.71 -0.45
CA VAL A 33 3.39 32.15 -0.70
C VAL A 33 2.76 32.49 -2.04
N THR A 34 2.20 33.69 -2.16
CA THR A 34 1.77 34.22 -3.46
C THR A 34 2.97 34.60 -4.32
N ARG A 35 2.79 34.63 -5.65
CA ARG A 35 3.83 35.04 -6.59
C ARG A 35 4.40 36.43 -6.26
N GLU A 36 3.54 37.38 -5.91
CA GLU A 36 3.93 38.73 -5.48
C GLU A 36 4.82 38.70 -4.22
N THR A 37 4.46 37.87 -3.24
CA THR A 37 5.26 37.71 -2.01
C THR A 37 6.60 37.04 -2.31
N LEU A 38 6.60 36.04 -3.19
CA LEU A 38 7.82 35.36 -3.61
C LEU A 38 8.79 36.34 -4.27
N GLU A 39 8.34 37.12 -5.26
CA GLU A 39 9.19 38.10 -5.96
C GLU A 39 9.71 39.18 -5.02
N ARG A 40 8.89 39.63 -4.06
CA ARG A 40 9.30 40.60 -3.04
C ARG A 40 10.39 40.05 -2.10
N LEU A 41 10.30 38.77 -1.71
CA LEU A 41 11.21 38.16 -0.74
C LEU A 41 12.45 37.53 -1.37
N ALA A 42 12.31 36.96 -2.57
CA ALA A 42 13.38 36.29 -3.30
C ALA A 42 14.19 37.24 -4.21
N GLY A 43 13.61 38.39 -4.58
CA GLY A 43 14.21 39.33 -5.53
C GLY A 43 14.18 38.77 -6.96
N ALA A 44 15.22 39.08 -7.75
CA ALA A 44 15.32 38.68 -9.15
C ALA A 44 15.65 37.19 -9.36
N GLU A 45 16.02 36.45 -8.31
CA GLU A 45 16.39 35.04 -8.37
C GLU A 45 15.30 34.17 -7.74
N VAL A 46 14.21 34.03 -8.49
CA VAL A 46 13.14 33.06 -8.24
C VAL A 46 13.62 31.68 -8.71
N ALA A 47 13.26 30.64 -7.96
CA ALA A 47 13.79 29.27 -8.05
C ALA A 47 15.26 29.14 -7.60
N GLY A 48 15.66 27.92 -7.25
CA GLY A 48 17.04 27.60 -6.83
C GLY A 48 17.32 27.76 -5.34
N SER A 49 18.61 27.73 -4.99
CA SER A 49 19.09 27.73 -3.60
C SER A 49 20.16 28.78 -3.38
N GLN A 50 19.87 29.76 -2.52
CA GLN A 50 20.83 30.79 -2.13
C GLN A 50 21.07 30.80 -0.63
N ARG A 51 22.30 31.15 -0.25
CA ARG A 51 22.62 31.41 1.15
C ARG A 51 22.12 32.79 1.56
N CYS A 52 21.61 32.88 2.78
CA CYS A 52 21.24 34.15 3.42
C CYS A 52 21.87 34.25 4.81
N THR A 53 21.85 35.46 5.36
CA THR A 53 22.21 35.73 6.75
C THR A 53 21.08 35.34 7.70
N LEU A 54 21.40 35.20 8.98
CA LEU A 54 20.39 34.92 10.01
C LEU A 54 19.31 36.00 10.07
N ALA A 55 19.69 37.27 9.92
CA ALA A 55 18.77 38.40 9.92
C ALA A 55 17.83 38.37 8.70
N GLU A 56 18.36 38.06 7.51
CA GLU A 56 17.54 37.90 6.29
C GLU A 56 16.56 36.74 6.43
N LEU A 57 17.00 35.59 6.96
CA LEU A 57 16.11 34.46 7.22
C LEU A 57 14.99 34.86 8.17
N GLN A 58 15.31 35.52 9.28
CA GLN A 58 14.31 35.99 10.25
C GLN A 58 13.32 36.97 9.61
N ASN A 59 13.80 37.90 8.79
CA ASN A 59 12.97 38.85 8.07
C ASN A 59 12.04 38.16 7.06
N ILE A 60 12.54 37.13 6.35
CA ILE A 60 11.72 36.33 5.44
C ILE A 60 10.62 35.61 6.24
N LEU A 61 10.99 34.89 7.31
CA LEU A 61 10.06 34.13 8.13
C LEU A 61 9.02 35.01 8.85
N SER A 62 9.36 36.25 9.21
CA SER A 62 8.40 37.20 9.78
C SER A 62 7.49 37.85 8.73
N SER A 63 7.85 37.75 7.45
CA SER A 63 7.13 38.36 6.32
C SER A 63 6.24 37.38 5.56
N VAL A 64 6.33 36.09 5.87
CA VAL A 64 5.44 35.04 5.38
C VAL A 64 4.35 34.78 6.41
N GLY A 65 3.24 34.18 5.97
CA GLY A 65 2.16 33.77 6.87
C GLY A 65 2.54 32.56 7.72
N GLU A 66 1.66 31.57 7.80
CA GLU A 66 1.97 30.32 8.48
C GLU A 66 3.05 29.52 7.75
N PHE A 67 3.92 28.85 8.53
CA PHE A 67 4.94 27.95 8.01
C PHE A 67 5.10 26.71 8.88
N HIS A 68 5.52 25.61 8.25
CA HIS A 68 5.74 24.33 8.91
C HIS A 68 7.23 24.03 8.98
N SER A 69 7.70 23.62 10.15
CA SER A 69 9.13 23.33 10.38
C SER A 69 9.38 21.82 10.42
N LYS A 70 10.34 21.33 9.65
CA LYS A 70 10.69 19.90 9.56
C LYS A 70 12.21 19.73 9.49
N ALA A 71 12.70 18.54 9.83
CA ALA A 71 14.10 18.20 9.56
C ALA A 71 14.32 18.17 8.04
N GLY A 72 15.26 18.98 7.57
CA GLY A 72 15.57 19.18 6.15
C GLY A 72 16.93 18.65 5.77
N GLY A 73 17.53 19.28 4.76
CA GLY A 73 18.87 18.97 4.26
C GLY A 73 18.87 17.80 3.28
N SER A 74 19.40 18.03 2.08
CA SER A 74 19.36 17.07 0.97
C SER A 74 19.93 15.69 1.35
N ALA A 75 21.11 15.63 1.98
CA ALA A 75 21.70 14.35 2.33
C ALA A 75 20.93 13.63 3.44
N SER A 76 20.46 14.34 4.46
CA SER A 76 19.58 13.76 5.48
C SER A 76 18.25 13.28 4.89
N ASN A 77 17.67 13.96 3.90
CA ASN A 77 16.46 13.50 3.22
C ASN A 77 16.71 12.18 2.46
N VAL A 78 17.82 12.07 1.71
CA VAL A 78 18.24 10.81 1.07
C VAL A 78 18.37 9.69 2.11
N GLY A 79 19.07 9.96 3.22
CA GLY A 79 19.26 8.98 4.29
C GLY A 79 17.94 8.52 4.94
N ARG A 80 17.02 9.45 5.19
CA ARG A 80 15.69 9.13 5.73
C ARG A 80 14.84 8.33 4.75
N ALA A 81 14.89 8.68 3.46
CA ALA A 81 14.18 7.93 2.42
C ALA A 81 14.72 6.50 2.28
N LEU A 82 16.05 6.32 2.33
CA LEU A 82 16.68 4.99 2.37
C LEU A 82 16.25 4.16 3.59
N ALA A 83 16.20 4.77 4.77
CA ALA A 83 15.80 4.07 6.00
C ALA A 83 14.29 3.73 6.01
N LEU A 84 13.42 4.72 5.84
CA LEU A 84 11.96 4.54 5.92
C LEU A 84 11.37 3.83 4.70
N GLY A 85 11.80 4.23 3.51
CA GLY A 85 11.24 3.78 2.24
C GLY A 85 11.81 2.47 1.73
N PHE A 86 13.02 2.10 2.15
CA PHE A 86 13.72 0.93 1.63
C PHE A 86 14.27 -0.01 2.71
N GLY A 87 14.15 0.36 4.00
CA GLY A 87 14.63 -0.46 5.11
C GLY A 87 16.15 -0.62 5.15
N ILE A 88 16.90 0.31 4.56
CA ILE A 88 18.37 0.28 4.54
C ILE A 88 18.92 0.84 5.84
N GLY A 89 19.97 0.21 6.39
CA GLY A 89 20.67 0.74 7.54
C GLY A 89 21.45 2.00 7.16
N VAL A 90 21.14 3.13 7.77
CA VAL A 90 21.78 4.42 7.46
C VAL A 90 22.41 5.01 8.71
N GLN A 91 23.66 5.48 8.59
CA GLN A 91 24.33 6.31 9.60
C GLN A 91 24.55 7.72 9.07
N LEU A 92 24.12 8.71 9.84
CA LEU A 92 24.24 10.12 9.50
C LEU A 92 25.43 10.74 10.22
N VAL A 93 26.34 11.31 9.43
CA VAL A 93 27.53 12.01 9.89
C VAL A 93 27.35 13.50 9.65
N GLY A 94 27.60 14.30 10.67
CA GLY A 94 27.39 15.75 10.56
C GLY A 94 27.59 16.48 11.87
N THR A 95 27.21 17.76 11.85
CA THR A 95 27.27 18.64 13.03
C THR A 95 25.96 19.40 13.18
N ARG A 96 25.45 19.51 14.41
CA ARG A 96 24.28 20.31 14.76
C ARG A 96 24.56 21.25 15.92
N GLY A 97 23.72 22.27 16.09
CA GLY A 97 23.76 23.13 17.26
C GLY A 97 23.22 22.41 18.50
N ALA A 98 23.55 22.92 19.67
CA ALA A 98 22.94 22.52 20.94
C ALA A 98 21.54 23.14 21.18
N ASP A 99 21.02 23.88 20.20
CA ASP A 99 19.72 24.54 20.23
C ASP A 99 18.53 23.57 20.01
N GLU A 100 17.32 24.09 20.21
CA GLU A 100 16.07 23.36 20.04
C GLU A 100 15.91 22.78 18.63
N TRP A 101 16.40 23.49 17.61
CA TRP A 101 16.37 23.06 16.22
C TRP A 101 17.27 21.85 15.97
N GLY A 102 18.46 21.82 16.57
CA GLY A 102 19.36 20.68 16.50
C GLY A 102 18.80 19.43 17.19
N VAL A 103 18.16 19.62 18.35
CA VAL A 103 17.46 18.54 19.07
C VAL A 103 16.28 18.02 18.25
N MET A 104 15.48 18.91 17.65
CA MET A 104 14.37 18.55 16.78
C MET A 104 14.86 17.75 15.56
N PHE A 105 15.91 18.23 14.88
CA PHE A 105 16.52 17.57 13.74
C PHE A 105 16.95 16.14 14.06
N THR A 106 17.77 15.96 15.10
CA THR A 106 18.27 14.62 15.48
C THR A 106 17.15 13.69 15.93
N SER A 107 16.18 14.19 16.69
CA SER A 107 15.02 13.40 17.10
C SER A 107 14.18 12.94 15.90
N SER A 108 13.99 13.82 14.90
CA SER A 108 13.23 13.51 13.70
C SER A 108 13.93 12.48 12.81
N VAL A 109 15.23 12.67 12.59
CA VAL A 109 16.07 11.74 11.82
C VAL A 109 16.16 10.38 12.52
N HIS A 110 16.32 10.35 13.84
CA HIS A 110 16.37 9.10 14.60
C HIS A 110 15.04 8.32 14.56
N ARG A 111 13.90 9.02 14.67
CA ARG A 111 12.57 8.38 14.49
C ARG A 111 12.36 7.79 13.10
N ALA A 112 13.07 8.29 12.10
CA ALA A 112 13.08 7.72 10.75
C ALA A 112 13.95 6.44 10.63
N GLY A 113 14.53 5.94 11.72
CA GLY A 113 15.37 4.73 11.73
C GLY A 113 16.82 4.97 11.31
N VAL A 114 17.25 6.24 11.21
CA VAL A 114 18.64 6.60 10.89
C VAL A 114 19.47 6.68 12.17
N ASP A 115 20.66 6.11 12.15
CA ASP A 115 21.63 6.22 13.22
C ASP A 115 22.25 7.64 13.23
N VAL A 116 22.09 8.34 14.35
CA VAL A 116 22.56 9.72 14.56
C VAL A 116 23.70 9.79 15.57
N THR A 117 24.31 8.67 15.94
CA THR A 117 25.43 8.61 16.90
C THR A 117 26.66 9.39 16.42
N HIS A 118 26.84 9.50 15.10
CA HIS A 118 27.91 10.28 14.46
C HIS A 118 27.54 11.75 14.19
N MET A 119 26.39 12.23 14.70
CA MET A 119 26.02 13.65 14.67
C MET A 119 26.64 14.40 15.86
N ARG A 120 27.69 15.16 15.58
CA ARG A 120 28.40 15.99 16.56
C ARG A 120 27.52 17.15 17.02
N VAL A 121 27.68 17.54 18.27
CA VAL A 121 26.96 18.68 18.87
C VAL A 121 27.94 19.82 19.10
N GLN A 122 27.68 20.96 18.47
CA GLN A 122 28.41 22.19 18.69
C GLN A 122 27.67 23.04 19.74
N PRO A 123 28.27 23.31 20.92
CA PRO A 123 27.63 24.10 21.97
C PRO A 123 27.38 25.55 21.57
N ASP A 124 28.35 26.13 20.84
CA ASP A 124 28.35 27.53 20.45
C ASP A 124 27.99 27.70 18.97
N GLY A 125 26.73 28.04 18.70
CA GLY A 125 26.24 28.36 17.36
C GLY A 125 24.80 27.89 17.13
N HIS A 126 24.27 28.21 15.96
CA HIS A 126 22.89 27.89 15.58
C HIS A 126 22.82 26.74 14.58
N THR A 127 21.88 25.82 14.77
CA THR A 127 21.54 24.82 13.75
C THR A 127 21.09 25.54 12.48
N GLY A 128 21.50 25.03 11.31
CA GLY A 128 21.14 25.61 10.03
C GLY A 128 19.63 25.60 9.82
N ARG A 129 19.13 26.62 9.11
CA ARG A 129 17.70 26.78 8.83
C ARG A 129 17.49 27.29 7.42
N SER A 130 16.48 26.77 6.72
CA SER A 130 16.13 27.15 5.36
C SER A 130 14.69 27.60 5.27
N ALA A 131 14.44 28.77 4.69
CA ALA A 131 13.10 29.14 4.27
C ALA A 131 12.84 28.55 2.87
N ILE A 132 11.83 27.68 2.78
CA ILE A 132 11.38 27.04 1.55
C ILE A 132 10.08 27.72 1.13
N LEU A 133 10.18 28.63 0.16
CA LEU A 133 9.05 29.39 -0.37
C LEU A 133 8.44 28.63 -1.54
N THR A 134 7.22 28.12 -1.39
CA THR A 134 6.52 27.36 -2.44
C THR A 134 5.44 28.22 -3.11
N CYS A 135 5.44 28.23 -4.45
CA CYS A 135 4.48 28.94 -5.29
C CYS A 135 4.31 28.16 -6.60
N ASP A 136 3.07 27.82 -6.98
CA ASP A 136 2.75 27.15 -8.25
C ASP A 136 3.56 25.87 -8.53
N GLY A 137 3.87 25.08 -7.48
CA GLY A 137 4.66 23.85 -7.58
C GLY A 137 6.17 24.05 -7.70
N GLU A 138 6.64 25.29 -7.83
CA GLU A 138 8.05 25.68 -7.74
C GLU A 138 8.44 26.02 -6.30
N ARG A 139 9.74 25.88 -6.01
CA ARG A 139 10.33 26.22 -4.72
C ARG A 139 11.52 27.15 -4.86
N THR A 140 11.63 28.08 -3.93
CA THR A 140 12.80 28.95 -3.78
C THR A 140 13.35 28.82 -2.36
N MET A 141 14.65 28.52 -2.25
CA MET A 141 15.28 28.25 -0.96
C MET A 141 16.20 29.40 -0.55
N ARG A 142 16.09 29.82 0.72
CA ARG A 142 16.98 30.79 1.36
C ARG A 142 17.54 30.17 2.64
N THR A 143 18.78 29.70 2.52
CA THR A 143 19.41 28.82 3.51
C THR A 143 20.43 29.59 4.35
N TYR A 144 20.20 29.65 5.65
CA TYR A 144 21.21 30.09 6.62
C TYR A 144 21.93 28.86 7.19
N THR A 145 23.26 28.92 7.19
CA THR A 145 24.13 27.97 7.89
C THR A 145 25.09 28.75 8.77
N ASP A 146 25.26 28.32 10.03
CA ASP A 146 26.24 28.92 10.94
C ASP A 146 27.62 28.30 10.66
N PRO A 147 28.66 29.09 10.30
CA PRO A 147 30.02 28.59 10.08
C PRO A 147 30.65 27.91 11.31
N LYS A 148 30.11 28.14 12.52
CA LYS A 148 30.52 27.41 13.73
C LYS A 148 29.93 26.01 13.78
N VAL A 149 28.74 25.81 13.21
CA VAL A 149 27.97 24.57 13.26
C VAL A 149 28.04 23.87 11.91
N THR A 150 29.23 23.38 11.57
CA THR A 150 29.47 22.60 10.35
C THR A 150 30.63 21.66 10.56
N THR A 151 30.56 20.49 9.93
CA THR A 151 31.63 19.50 9.97
C THR A 151 32.81 19.99 9.15
N ARG A 152 34.01 19.96 9.73
CA ARG A 152 35.25 20.33 9.07
C ARG A 152 36.02 19.08 8.64
N PRO A 153 36.93 19.19 7.66
CA PRO A 153 37.71 18.03 7.21
C PRO A 153 38.47 17.33 8.34
N GLY A 154 39.00 18.10 9.30
CA GLY A 154 39.73 17.58 10.45
C GLY A 154 38.84 16.85 11.47
N ASP A 155 37.53 17.08 11.45
CA ASP A 155 36.60 16.42 12.37
C ASP A 155 36.27 15.00 11.89
N LEU A 156 36.38 14.74 10.58
CA LEU A 156 36.06 13.44 9.98
C LEU A 156 37.15 12.39 10.22
N VAL A 157 36.72 11.25 10.75
CA VAL A 157 37.56 10.08 11.06
C VAL A 157 37.03 8.84 10.34
N ALA A 158 37.87 7.81 10.17
CA ALA A 158 37.46 6.58 9.48
C ALA A 158 36.27 5.88 10.16
N ASP A 159 36.16 6.02 11.48
CA ASP A 159 35.04 5.47 12.26
C ASP A 159 33.68 6.02 11.81
N ASP A 160 33.62 7.24 11.29
CA ASP A 160 32.39 7.86 10.76
C ASP A 160 31.76 7.09 9.59
N PHE A 161 32.53 6.23 8.91
CA PHE A 161 32.04 5.37 7.81
C PHE A 161 32.30 3.88 8.06
N SER A 162 32.63 3.50 9.30
CA SER A 162 33.07 2.13 9.61
C SER A 162 32.00 1.09 9.33
N GLY A 163 32.33 0.19 8.40
CA GLY A 163 31.47 -0.90 7.93
C GLY A 163 30.22 -0.44 7.19
N CYS A 164 30.23 0.76 6.61
CA CYS A 164 29.36 1.11 5.50
C CYS A 164 29.85 0.45 4.21
N ASP A 165 28.94 -0.04 3.38
CA ASP A 165 29.22 -0.52 2.03
C ASP A 165 29.20 0.62 1.00
N TRP A 166 28.43 1.67 1.31
CA TRP A 166 28.24 2.84 0.47
C TRP A 166 28.31 4.12 1.29
N VAL A 167 28.77 5.20 0.67
CA VAL A 167 28.75 6.56 1.22
C VAL A 167 28.05 7.49 0.24
N PHE A 168 27.03 8.20 0.73
CA PHE A 168 26.35 9.26 -0.01
C PHE A 168 26.91 10.63 0.38
N LEU A 169 27.27 11.42 -0.63
CA LEU A 169 27.78 12.77 -0.49
C LEU A 169 26.96 13.73 -1.37
N SER A 170 26.69 14.93 -0.86
CA SER A 170 26.08 16.02 -1.61
C SER A 170 27.08 17.17 -1.80
N CYS A 171 27.09 17.79 -2.98
CA CYS A 171 27.92 18.94 -3.31
C CYS A 171 27.66 20.17 -2.45
N TYR A 172 26.56 20.24 -1.69
CA TYR A 172 26.41 21.25 -0.64
C TYR A 172 27.56 21.21 0.41
N SER A 173 28.23 20.08 0.56
CA SER A 173 29.42 19.96 1.41
C SER A 173 30.64 20.73 0.90
N LEU A 174 30.64 21.23 -0.35
CA LEU A 174 31.70 22.10 -0.89
C LEU A 174 31.75 23.49 -0.22
N TYR A 175 30.71 23.87 0.52
CA TYR A 175 30.77 25.06 1.38
C TYR A 175 31.80 24.93 2.51
N SER A 176 32.20 23.71 2.86
CA SER A 176 33.29 23.43 3.79
C SER A 176 34.49 22.96 2.99
N GLU A 177 35.48 23.85 2.82
CA GLU A 177 36.65 23.61 1.99
C GLU A 177 37.38 22.32 2.43
N GLY A 178 37.68 21.45 1.46
CA GLY A 178 38.38 20.18 1.68
C GLY A 178 37.52 19.05 2.27
N LEU A 179 36.24 19.29 2.60
CA LEU A 179 35.41 18.28 3.28
C LEU A 179 35.08 17.09 2.38
N LEU A 180 34.64 17.33 1.13
CA LEU A 180 34.33 16.25 0.19
C LEU A 180 35.55 15.38 -0.17
N PRO A 181 36.72 15.93 -0.54
CA PRO A 181 37.92 15.12 -0.77
C PRO A 181 38.28 14.25 0.43
N ARG A 182 38.16 14.80 1.65
CA ARG A 182 38.40 14.04 2.88
C ARG A 182 37.39 12.92 3.08
N ALA A 183 36.11 13.18 2.84
CA ALA A 183 35.05 12.16 2.95
C ALA A 183 35.26 11.03 1.94
N VAL A 184 35.59 11.35 0.68
CA VAL A 184 35.92 10.35 -0.36
C VAL A 184 37.14 9.53 0.03
N GLN A 185 38.18 10.17 0.57
CA GLN A 185 39.37 9.47 1.06
C GLN A 185 39.00 8.45 2.14
N LEU A 186 38.19 8.85 3.13
CA LEU A 186 37.77 7.97 4.23
C LEU A 186 36.85 6.84 3.75
N ALA A 187 35.92 7.13 2.84
CA ALA A 187 35.07 6.11 2.23
C ALA A 187 35.91 5.03 1.52
N ASN A 188 36.92 5.44 0.75
CA ASN A 188 37.83 4.51 0.10
C ASN A 188 38.69 3.72 1.12
N GLN A 189 39.09 4.33 2.23
CA GLN A 189 39.86 3.64 3.29
C GLN A 189 39.06 2.49 3.93
N VAL A 190 37.74 2.65 4.09
CA VAL A 190 36.85 1.61 4.63
C VAL A 190 36.31 0.66 3.55
N GLY A 191 36.65 0.88 2.28
CA GLY A 191 36.20 0.07 1.14
C GLY A 191 34.78 0.38 0.66
N ALA A 192 34.19 1.49 1.09
CA ALA A 192 32.85 1.90 0.70
C ALA A 192 32.83 2.56 -0.69
N LYS A 193 31.78 2.29 -1.46
CA LYS A 193 31.54 2.96 -2.74
C LYS A 193 30.90 4.33 -2.53
N VAL A 194 31.26 5.32 -3.34
CA VAL A 194 30.79 6.70 -3.18
C VAL A 194 29.76 7.08 -4.25
N VAL A 195 28.61 7.59 -3.81
CA VAL A 195 27.63 8.28 -4.67
C VAL A 195 27.68 9.77 -4.37
N LEU A 196 27.82 10.59 -5.41
CA LEU A 196 27.88 12.04 -5.30
C LEU A 196 26.68 12.68 -6.03
N ASP A 197 25.95 13.55 -5.34
CA ASP A 197 24.89 14.39 -5.90
C ASP A 197 25.41 15.82 -6.13
N LEU A 198 25.18 16.38 -7.33
CA LEU A 198 25.63 17.74 -7.69
C LEU A 198 24.87 18.87 -6.99
N ALA A 199 23.75 18.55 -6.33
CA ALA A 199 22.99 19.35 -5.39
C ALA A 199 22.27 20.59 -5.93
N SER A 200 22.99 21.49 -6.63
CA SER A 200 22.39 22.67 -7.26
C SER A 200 23.32 23.31 -8.29
N TYR A 201 22.73 23.94 -9.31
CA TYR A 201 23.49 24.58 -10.39
C TYR A 201 24.35 25.75 -9.88
N GLU A 202 23.94 26.45 -8.81
CA GLU A 202 24.71 27.53 -8.19
C GLU A 202 26.00 27.01 -7.54
N VAL A 203 25.93 25.84 -6.90
CA VAL A 203 27.09 25.17 -6.31
C VAL A 203 28.03 24.69 -7.41
N VAL A 204 27.50 24.06 -8.47
CA VAL A 204 28.31 23.67 -9.63
C VAL A 204 29.03 24.87 -10.23
N ARG A 205 28.32 25.99 -10.45
CA ARG A 205 28.90 27.23 -10.98
C ARG A 205 30.02 27.77 -10.08
N ALA A 206 29.76 27.88 -8.78
CA ALA A 206 30.70 28.47 -7.82
C ALA A 206 31.92 27.59 -7.53
N TYR A 207 31.76 26.25 -7.53
CA TYR A 207 32.78 25.28 -7.10
C TYR A 207 33.18 24.28 -8.20
N HIS A 208 33.01 24.64 -9.49
CA HIS A 208 33.32 23.74 -10.61
C HIS A 208 34.77 23.22 -10.58
N LYS A 209 35.75 24.01 -10.17
CA LYS A 209 37.16 23.56 -10.10
C LYS A 209 37.36 22.47 -9.02
N PRO A 210 37.03 22.71 -7.73
CA PRO A 210 37.06 21.66 -6.71
C PRO A 210 36.23 20.41 -7.07
N LEU A 211 35.06 20.60 -7.68
CA LEU A 211 34.22 19.49 -8.14
C LEU A 211 34.92 18.65 -9.20
N MET A 212 35.52 19.28 -10.21
CA MET A 212 36.25 18.56 -11.26
C MET A 212 37.48 17.83 -10.70
N GLU A 213 38.23 18.46 -9.79
CA GLU A 213 39.36 17.83 -9.09
C GLU A 213 38.89 16.59 -8.29
N LEU A 214 37.75 16.69 -7.61
CA LEU A 214 37.15 15.58 -6.88
C LEU A 214 36.75 14.43 -7.80
N LEU A 215 36.10 14.71 -8.94
CA LEU A 215 35.75 13.68 -9.91
C LEU A 215 37.01 13.03 -10.47
N GLN A 216 38.00 13.82 -10.89
CA GLN A 216 39.29 13.37 -11.44
C GLN A 216 40.10 12.50 -10.47
N SER A 217 39.87 12.61 -9.16
CA SER A 217 40.48 11.71 -8.17
C SER A 217 40.11 10.24 -8.37
N GLY A 218 39.02 9.95 -9.11
CA GLY A 218 38.53 8.59 -9.35
C GLY A 218 37.88 7.92 -8.14
N GLY A 219 37.72 8.64 -7.02
CA GLY A 219 37.10 8.09 -5.81
C GLY A 219 35.57 8.07 -5.82
N VAL A 220 34.92 8.78 -6.75
CA VAL A 220 33.46 8.81 -6.91
C VAL A 220 33.02 7.69 -7.85
N HIS A 221 32.11 6.82 -7.38
CA HIS A 221 31.64 5.69 -8.17
C HIS A 221 30.47 6.07 -9.08
N PHE A 222 29.48 6.76 -8.53
CA PHE A 222 28.32 7.28 -9.28
C PHE A 222 28.12 8.77 -9.03
N CYS A 223 27.77 9.50 -10.09
CA CYS A 223 27.41 10.92 -10.02
C CYS A 223 25.95 11.13 -10.45
N ILE A 224 25.19 11.89 -9.67
CA ILE A 224 23.77 12.19 -9.90
C ILE A 224 23.63 13.70 -10.09
N CYS A 225 22.85 14.11 -11.09
CA CYS A 225 22.52 15.51 -11.30
C CYS A 225 21.18 15.70 -12.02
N ASN A 226 20.64 16.92 -11.99
CA ASN A 226 19.54 17.32 -12.88
C ASN A 226 20.04 18.01 -14.17
N GLU A 227 19.13 18.40 -15.05
CA GLU A 227 19.46 19.06 -16.33
C GLU A 227 20.17 20.41 -16.15
N ASP A 228 19.81 21.21 -15.15
CA ASP A 228 20.42 22.52 -14.91
C ASP A 228 21.86 22.39 -14.39
N GLU A 229 22.08 21.47 -13.45
CA GLU A 229 23.40 21.11 -12.95
C GLU A 229 24.27 20.51 -14.05
N ALA A 230 23.71 19.62 -14.88
CA ALA A 230 24.39 19.05 -16.03
C ALA A 230 24.80 20.14 -17.03
N GLN A 231 23.88 21.05 -17.36
CA GLN A 231 24.17 22.16 -18.25
C GLN A 231 25.28 23.04 -17.69
N MET A 232 25.26 23.31 -16.38
CA MET A 232 26.29 24.10 -15.75
C MET A 232 27.64 23.42 -15.72
N LEU A 233 27.69 22.12 -15.43
CA LEU A 233 28.93 21.34 -15.44
C LEU A 233 29.56 21.34 -16.83
N VAL A 234 28.75 21.15 -17.87
CA VAL A 234 29.22 21.19 -19.26
C VAL A 234 29.73 22.58 -19.65
N LYS A 235 29.00 23.66 -19.30
CA LYS A 235 29.44 25.04 -19.57
C LYS A 235 30.78 25.37 -18.90
N CYS A 236 31.05 24.81 -17.72
CA CYS A 236 32.30 24.99 -17.00
C CYS A 236 33.42 24.05 -17.44
N SER A 237 33.16 23.12 -18.38
CA SER A 237 34.13 22.14 -18.88
C SER A 237 34.37 22.33 -20.37
N GLU A 238 35.55 22.85 -20.73
CA GLU A 238 35.93 23.09 -22.13
C GLU A 238 35.85 21.82 -22.99
N ASP A 239 36.25 20.67 -22.44
CA ASP A 239 36.18 19.36 -23.08
C ASP A 239 34.75 18.88 -23.36
N ALA A 240 33.82 19.12 -22.42
CA ALA A 240 32.44 18.68 -22.57
C ALA A 240 31.66 19.61 -23.51
N ALA A 241 31.95 20.92 -23.47
CA ALA A 241 31.41 21.88 -24.42
C ALA A 241 31.80 21.52 -25.88
N ALA A 242 33.05 21.08 -26.09
CA ALA A 242 33.51 20.58 -27.39
C ALA A 242 32.79 19.28 -27.81
N ALA A 243 32.53 18.36 -26.87
CA ALA A 243 31.79 17.12 -27.15
C ALA A 243 30.32 17.39 -27.52
N VAL A 244 29.63 18.32 -26.85
CA VAL A 244 28.29 18.77 -27.22
C VAL A 244 28.27 19.35 -28.63
N ALA A 245 29.24 20.23 -28.96
CA ALA A 245 29.35 20.84 -30.27
C ALA A 245 29.65 19.79 -31.37
N ALA A 246 30.50 18.80 -31.09
CA ALA A 246 30.81 17.72 -32.02
C ALA A 246 29.63 16.75 -32.25
N ALA A 247 28.85 16.46 -31.20
CA ALA A 247 27.63 15.66 -31.30
C ALA A 247 26.52 16.40 -32.07
N ALA A 248 26.41 17.72 -31.91
CA ALA A 248 25.49 18.55 -32.70
C ALA A 248 25.89 18.62 -34.20
N ALA A 249 27.18 18.51 -34.52
CA ALA A 249 27.70 18.55 -35.89
C ALA A 249 27.58 17.23 -36.66
N LYS A 250 27.49 16.09 -35.95
CA LYS A 250 27.25 14.76 -36.55
C LYS A 250 25.76 14.44 -36.47
N GLY A 251 25.01 14.84 -37.50
CA GLY A 251 23.56 14.64 -37.58
C GLY A 251 23.10 13.26 -37.11
N SER A 252 22.01 13.26 -36.34
CA SER A 252 21.36 12.13 -35.68
C SER A 252 21.48 10.81 -36.46
N VAL A 253 22.36 9.91 -36.00
CA VAL A 253 22.36 8.50 -36.42
C VAL A 253 21.59 7.72 -35.36
N VAL A 254 20.35 7.42 -35.71
CA VAL A 254 19.43 6.60 -34.94
C VAL A 254 19.88 5.13 -35.02
N PRO A 255 20.18 4.43 -33.91
CA PRO A 255 20.47 3.00 -33.94
C PRO A 255 19.21 2.20 -34.37
N GLN A 256 19.40 1.07 -35.07
CA GLN A 256 18.34 0.22 -35.63
C GLN A 256 17.42 -0.50 -34.62
N HIS A 257 17.37 -0.08 -33.35
CA HIS A 257 16.36 -0.49 -32.36
C HIS A 257 15.49 0.69 -31.87
N ALA A 258 15.36 1.75 -32.66
CA ALA A 258 14.65 2.98 -32.30
C ALA A 258 13.13 2.99 -32.54
N ALA A 259 12.50 1.86 -32.83
CA ALA A 259 11.04 1.82 -32.96
C ALA A 259 10.32 1.98 -31.60
N ALA A 260 10.97 1.60 -30.49
CA ALA A 260 10.46 1.87 -29.15
C ALA A 260 10.75 3.31 -28.69
N ALA A 261 11.92 3.86 -29.03
CA ALA A 261 12.32 5.22 -28.64
C ALA A 261 11.49 6.34 -29.30
N ALA A 262 10.95 6.11 -30.51
CA ALA A 262 10.11 7.08 -31.21
C ALA A 262 8.70 7.24 -30.60
N ALA A 263 8.24 6.28 -29.80
CA ALA A 263 6.98 6.37 -29.06
C ALA A 263 7.14 7.04 -27.66
N ILE A 264 8.39 7.23 -27.22
CA ILE A 264 8.75 7.71 -25.88
C ILE A 264 9.33 9.11 -26.02
N GLY A 265 8.45 10.11 -26.19
CA GLY A 265 8.69 11.57 -26.13
C GLY A 265 10.13 12.08 -25.98
N PHE A 266 10.99 11.87 -26.97
CA PHE A 266 12.30 12.50 -27.07
C PHE A 266 12.10 13.88 -27.72
N PRO A 267 12.27 15.01 -27.02
CA PRO A 267 12.56 16.25 -27.72
C PRO A 267 13.97 16.10 -28.35
N PRO A 268 14.13 16.25 -29.68
CA PRO A 268 15.37 15.94 -30.41
C PRO A 268 16.60 16.80 -30.09
N ASP A 269 16.49 17.81 -29.22
CA ASP A 269 17.38 18.98 -29.31
C ASP A 269 18.38 19.18 -28.15
N SER A 270 18.47 18.29 -27.16
CA SER A 270 19.56 18.35 -26.18
C SER A 270 20.41 17.07 -26.15
N ASN A 271 21.56 17.11 -26.82
CA ASN A 271 22.67 16.17 -26.60
C ASN A 271 23.29 16.31 -25.19
N LEU A 272 22.62 17.03 -24.26
CA LEU A 272 23.13 17.40 -22.96
C LEU A 272 23.29 16.17 -22.03
N PRO A 273 22.29 15.29 -21.83
CA PRO A 273 22.47 14.10 -21.00
C PRO A 273 23.60 13.20 -21.51
N ALA A 274 23.68 12.99 -22.83
CA ALA A 274 24.74 12.20 -23.45
C ALA A 274 26.14 12.80 -23.20
N ALA A 275 26.29 14.12 -23.37
CA ALA A 275 27.57 14.80 -23.20
C ALA A 275 28.03 14.86 -21.74
N VAL A 276 27.13 15.17 -20.80
CA VAL A 276 27.47 15.20 -19.38
C VAL A 276 27.78 13.79 -18.86
N LEU A 277 27.01 12.77 -19.27
CA LEU A 277 27.30 11.39 -18.89
C LEU A 277 28.62 10.91 -19.48
N SER A 278 28.94 11.30 -20.72
CA SER A 278 30.25 11.03 -21.31
C SER A 278 31.39 11.66 -20.50
N LEU A 279 31.22 12.88 -20.00
CA LEU A 279 32.19 13.53 -19.11
C LEU A 279 32.32 12.77 -17.78
N ILE A 280 31.18 12.44 -17.14
CA ILE A 280 31.13 11.73 -15.86
C ILE A 280 31.82 10.37 -15.98
N LEU A 281 31.53 9.60 -17.04
CA LEU A 281 32.10 8.26 -17.25
C LEU A 281 33.63 8.26 -17.43
N ARG A 282 34.26 9.39 -17.79
CA ARG A 282 35.74 9.49 -17.81
C ARG A 282 36.35 9.25 -16.44
N TYR A 283 35.63 9.58 -15.37
CA TYR A 283 36.16 9.56 -14.01
C TYR A 283 35.36 8.67 -13.05
N CYS A 284 34.06 8.53 -13.27
CA CYS A 284 33.15 7.69 -12.49
C CYS A 284 32.82 6.39 -13.22
N HIS A 285 32.33 5.40 -12.49
CA HIS A 285 31.82 4.16 -13.07
C HIS A 285 30.46 4.36 -13.77
N GLY A 286 29.62 5.25 -13.23
CA GLY A 286 28.33 5.56 -13.83
C GLY A 286 27.79 6.93 -13.42
N GLY A 287 26.67 7.30 -14.01
CA GLY A 287 25.94 8.51 -13.62
C GLY A 287 24.51 8.52 -14.14
N VAL A 288 23.71 9.43 -13.59
CA VAL A 288 22.30 9.62 -13.98
C VAL A 288 21.93 11.09 -13.96
N VAL A 289 21.16 11.50 -14.97
CA VAL A 289 20.64 12.84 -15.18
C VAL A 289 19.12 12.80 -15.05
N THR A 290 18.56 13.46 -14.04
CA THR A 290 17.11 13.61 -13.88
C THR A 290 16.56 14.75 -14.74
N ARG A 291 15.40 14.57 -15.34
CA ARG A 291 14.80 15.45 -16.35
C ARG A 291 13.35 15.83 -16.02
N GLY A 292 13.05 15.97 -14.72
CA GLY A 292 11.71 16.31 -14.23
C GLY A 292 10.63 15.40 -14.81
N VAL A 293 9.64 15.98 -15.51
CA VAL A 293 8.52 15.26 -16.14
C VAL A 293 8.93 14.32 -17.27
N LEU A 294 10.16 14.42 -17.77
CA LEU A 294 10.68 13.53 -18.83
C LEU A 294 11.33 12.26 -18.27
N GLY A 295 11.50 12.15 -16.95
CA GLY A 295 12.12 10.99 -16.29
C GLY A 295 13.61 11.17 -16.08
N CYS A 296 14.43 10.20 -16.49
CA CYS A 296 15.89 10.28 -16.33
C CYS A 296 16.65 9.55 -17.45
N VAL A 297 17.94 9.88 -17.57
CA VAL A 297 18.90 9.20 -18.45
C VAL A 297 20.13 8.82 -17.65
N ALA A 298 20.53 7.55 -17.70
CA ALA A 298 21.70 7.03 -16.99
C ALA A 298 22.68 6.37 -17.94
N ALA A 299 23.93 6.23 -17.49
CA ALA A 299 24.97 5.49 -18.18
C ALA A 299 25.92 4.82 -17.19
N SER A 300 26.55 3.74 -17.62
CA SER A 300 27.65 3.09 -16.89
C SER A 300 28.76 2.67 -17.85
N ARG A 301 29.98 2.51 -17.34
CA ARG A 301 31.10 1.99 -18.12
C ARG A 301 30.84 0.59 -18.66
N ASP A 302 30.13 -0.24 -17.90
CA ASP A 302 29.81 -1.61 -18.30
C ASP A 302 28.88 -1.62 -19.51
N LEU A 303 27.83 -0.79 -19.51
CA LEU A 303 26.93 -0.65 -20.64
C LEU A 303 27.60 0.01 -21.83
N GLN A 304 28.45 1.01 -21.60
CA GLN A 304 29.21 1.65 -22.67
C GLN A 304 30.18 0.66 -23.34
N ALA A 305 30.86 -0.18 -22.55
CA ALA A 305 31.73 -1.23 -23.08
C ALA A 305 30.94 -2.27 -23.87
N ALA A 306 29.80 -2.72 -23.36
CA ALA A 306 28.91 -3.66 -24.05
C ALA A 306 28.38 -3.11 -25.38
N ALA A 307 28.20 -1.79 -25.48
CA ALA A 307 27.72 -1.11 -26.69
C ALA A 307 28.82 -0.80 -27.73
N GLY A 308 30.05 -1.28 -27.54
CA GLY A 308 31.18 -1.02 -28.46
C GLY A 308 32.14 0.09 -28.02
N GLY A 309 32.07 0.52 -26.76
CA GLY A 309 32.96 1.51 -26.17
C GLY A 309 32.65 2.95 -26.59
N ALA A 310 33.55 3.87 -26.27
CA ALA A 310 33.39 5.30 -26.57
C ALA A 310 33.32 5.60 -28.09
N GLU A 311 33.77 4.68 -28.94
CA GLU A 311 33.77 4.81 -30.40
C GLU A 311 32.38 4.59 -31.02
N ALA A 312 31.47 3.93 -30.32
CA ALA A 312 30.11 3.63 -30.78
C ALA A 312 29.17 4.86 -30.84
N GLY A 313 29.68 6.04 -30.43
CA GLY A 313 28.96 7.32 -30.48
C GLY A 313 28.43 7.78 -29.12
N PRO A 314 27.95 9.03 -29.03
CA PRO A 314 27.62 9.67 -27.75
C PRO A 314 26.40 9.05 -27.03
N HIS A 315 25.58 8.27 -27.74
CA HIS A 315 24.38 7.63 -27.19
C HIS A 315 24.56 6.14 -26.86
N ALA A 316 25.74 5.57 -27.12
CA ALA A 316 26.00 4.16 -26.86
C ALA A 316 26.05 3.88 -25.34
N GLY A 317 25.29 2.89 -24.89
CA GLY A 317 25.23 2.50 -23.47
C GLY A 317 24.41 3.42 -22.57
N LEU A 318 23.58 4.30 -23.14
CA LEU A 318 22.62 5.11 -22.40
C LEU A 318 21.34 4.32 -22.11
N VAL A 319 20.76 4.56 -20.93
CA VAL A 319 19.48 4.04 -20.49
C VAL A 319 18.57 5.22 -20.20
N ALA A 320 17.37 5.25 -20.79
CA ALA A 320 16.40 6.31 -20.57
C ALA A 320 15.11 5.72 -20.01
N VAL A 321 14.64 6.25 -18.89
CA VAL A 321 13.42 5.80 -18.23
C VAL A 321 12.49 7.00 -18.07
N PRO A 322 11.22 6.92 -18.54
CA PRO A 322 10.27 8.02 -18.43
C PRO A 322 9.86 8.29 -16.97
N ALA A 323 9.33 9.48 -16.71
CA ALA A 323 8.70 9.76 -15.42
C ALA A 323 7.42 8.94 -15.26
N VAL A 324 7.00 8.70 -14.01
CA VAL A 324 5.75 8.00 -13.73
C VAL A 324 4.56 8.84 -14.24
N PRO A 325 3.70 8.31 -15.12
CA PRO A 325 2.59 9.07 -15.70
C PRO A 325 1.47 9.30 -14.68
N GLY A 326 0.64 10.33 -14.93
CA GLY A 326 -0.58 10.57 -14.15
C GLY A 326 -0.36 11.09 -12.72
N ILE A 327 0.81 11.67 -12.45
CA ILE A 327 1.13 12.25 -11.14
C ILE A 327 0.76 13.73 -11.10
N ALA A 328 -0.16 14.10 -10.20
CA ALA A 328 -0.42 15.49 -9.88
C ALA A 328 0.71 16.03 -9.00
N VAL A 329 1.44 17.03 -9.49
CA VAL A 329 2.57 17.66 -8.78
C VAL A 329 2.02 18.70 -7.81
N VAL A 330 2.29 18.49 -6.52
CA VAL A 330 1.94 19.41 -5.43
C VAL A 330 3.14 20.29 -5.08
N ASP A 331 4.31 19.69 -4.90
CA ASP A 331 5.54 20.38 -4.55
C ASP A 331 6.75 19.55 -5.00
N THR A 332 7.71 20.16 -5.69
CA THR A 332 8.90 19.45 -6.19
C THR A 332 9.98 19.23 -5.12
N THR A 333 9.79 19.75 -3.90
CA THR A 333 10.76 19.66 -2.80
C THR A 333 11.07 18.20 -2.45
N GLY A 334 12.36 17.85 -2.44
CA GLY A 334 12.81 16.50 -2.12
C GLY A 334 12.63 15.46 -3.23
N ALA A 335 12.11 15.83 -4.41
CA ALA A 335 11.97 14.90 -5.53
C ALA A 335 13.30 14.29 -5.97
N GLY A 336 14.35 15.13 -6.08
CA GLY A 336 15.72 14.68 -6.35
C GLY A 336 16.27 13.80 -5.23
N ASP A 337 16.06 14.17 -3.96
CA ASP A 337 16.54 13.39 -2.81
C ASP A 337 15.91 11.98 -2.78
N HIS A 338 14.60 11.86 -3.04
CA HIS A 338 13.92 10.56 -3.09
C HIS A 338 14.31 9.77 -4.33
N PHE A 339 14.48 10.43 -5.48
CA PHE A 339 15.02 9.81 -6.68
C PHE A 339 16.39 9.19 -6.39
N THR A 340 17.30 9.96 -5.80
CA THR A 340 18.63 9.53 -5.40
C THR A 340 18.58 8.33 -4.46
N ALA A 341 17.70 8.35 -3.44
CA ALA A 341 17.50 7.20 -2.56
C ALA A 341 17.05 5.94 -3.31
N GLY A 342 16.07 6.06 -4.23
CA GLY A 342 15.60 4.94 -5.05
C GLY A 342 16.66 4.40 -6.01
N PHE A 343 17.44 5.28 -6.62
CA PHE A 343 18.55 4.91 -7.50
C PHE A 343 19.63 4.15 -6.72
N MET A 344 20.01 4.67 -5.56
CA MET A 344 20.98 4.03 -4.65
C MET A 344 20.49 2.66 -4.18
N TYR A 345 19.22 2.52 -3.81
CA TYR A 345 18.64 1.23 -3.47
C TYR A 345 18.77 0.21 -4.60
N GLY A 346 18.49 0.59 -5.85
CA GLY A 346 18.70 -0.26 -7.02
C GLY A 346 20.15 -0.72 -7.17
N LEU A 347 21.11 0.21 -7.02
CA LEU A 347 22.54 -0.11 -7.08
C LEU A 347 22.98 -1.06 -5.96
N MET A 348 22.51 -0.84 -4.73
CA MET A 348 22.84 -1.64 -3.55
C MET A 348 22.29 -3.07 -3.66
N THR A 349 21.09 -3.21 -4.22
CA THR A 349 20.44 -4.50 -4.48
C THR A 349 20.87 -5.12 -5.81
N ARG A 350 21.90 -4.56 -6.47
CA ARG A 350 22.53 -5.04 -7.71
C ARG A 350 21.54 -5.22 -8.87
N GLN A 351 20.57 -4.32 -8.98
CA GLN A 351 19.62 -4.30 -10.08
C GLN A 351 20.29 -3.81 -11.39
N PRO A 352 19.75 -4.17 -12.56
CA PRO A 352 20.11 -3.53 -13.83
C PRO A 352 19.95 -2.01 -13.76
N LEU A 353 20.74 -1.26 -14.53
CA LEU A 353 20.72 0.22 -14.47
C LEU A 353 19.35 0.81 -14.81
N GLU A 354 18.65 0.22 -15.78
CA GLU A 354 17.26 0.58 -16.13
C GLU A 354 16.32 0.42 -14.93
N ARG A 355 16.45 -0.70 -14.23
CA ARG A 355 15.68 -0.97 -13.03
C ARG A 355 16.00 0.00 -11.89
N CYS A 356 17.27 0.41 -11.76
CA CYS A 356 17.66 1.46 -10.82
C CYS A 356 16.94 2.79 -11.13
N CYS A 357 16.87 3.15 -12.41
CA CYS A 357 16.18 4.35 -12.89
C CYS A 357 14.66 4.29 -12.67
N GLU A 358 14.01 3.15 -12.90
CA GLU A 358 12.57 2.98 -12.65
C GLU A 358 12.20 3.18 -11.18
N VAL A 359 12.94 2.53 -10.27
CA VAL A 359 12.72 2.68 -8.84
C VAL A 359 12.99 4.12 -8.40
N ALA A 360 14.02 4.76 -8.96
CA ALA A 360 14.32 6.17 -8.73
C ALA A 360 13.20 7.10 -9.20
N CYS A 361 12.70 6.92 -10.43
CA CYS A 361 11.57 7.67 -10.97
C CYS A 361 10.31 7.51 -10.09
N LEU A 362 10.02 6.30 -9.60
CA LEU A 362 8.89 6.05 -8.72
C LEU A 362 9.07 6.73 -7.35
N ALA A 363 10.27 6.66 -6.76
CA ALA A 363 10.56 7.32 -5.50
C ALA A 363 10.44 8.85 -5.63
N GLY A 364 10.99 9.45 -6.69
CA GLY A 364 10.81 10.87 -6.98
C GLY A 364 9.33 11.24 -7.19
N ALA A 365 8.57 10.40 -7.91
CA ALA A 365 7.14 10.58 -8.12
C ALA A 365 6.31 10.54 -6.83
N SER A 366 6.74 9.76 -5.83
CA SER A 366 6.08 9.75 -4.52
C SER A 366 6.26 11.08 -3.78
N ALA A 367 7.46 11.66 -3.84
CA ALA A 367 7.79 12.92 -3.19
C ALA A 367 7.01 14.12 -3.75
N VAL A 368 6.82 14.17 -5.08
CA VAL A 368 6.15 15.34 -5.69
C VAL A 368 4.66 15.48 -5.35
N ARG A 369 4.07 14.45 -4.73
CA ARG A 369 2.64 14.39 -4.39
C ARG A 369 2.31 15.05 -3.05
N VAL A 370 3.32 15.51 -2.30
CA VAL A 370 3.15 16.07 -0.94
C VAL A 370 3.95 17.34 -0.77
N LEU A 371 3.56 18.16 0.22
CA LEU A 371 4.28 19.38 0.57
C LEU A 371 5.53 19.08 1.42
N GLY A 372 6.70 19.50 0.92
CA GLY A 372 8.02 19.27 1.51
C GLY A 372 8.59 17.87 1.24
N ALA A 373 9.85 17.66 1.65
CA ALA A 373 10.60 16.42 1.40
C ALA A 373 10.29 15.26 2.38
N GLU A 374 9.12 15.23 3.02
CA GLU A 374 8.78 14.19 4.00
C GLU A 374 7.46 13.52 3.63
N LEU A 375 7.54 12.22 3.35
CA LEU A 375 6.41 11.38 3.02
C LEU A 375 5.70 10.85 4.27
N ALA A 376 4.37 10.92 4.28
CA ALA A 376 3.57 10.27 5.32
C ALA A 376 3.42 8.76 5.04
N GLN A 377 2.94 8.01 6.03
CA GLN A 377 2.77 6.55 5.92
C GLN A 377 1.90 6.14 4.73
N LYS A 378 0.86 6.93 4.39
CA LYS A 378 0.00 6.68 3.22
C LYS A 378 0.75 6.82 1.89
N ASP A 379 1.72 7.73 1.82
CA ASP A 379 2.49 8.01 0.60
C ASP A 379 3.58 6.96 0.42
N TRP A 380 4.18 6.50 1.53
CA TRP A 380 5.00 5.29 1.54
C TRP A 380 4.20 4.05 1.14
N ALA A 381 2.97 3.89 1.63
CA ALA A 381 2.10 2.78 1.20
C ALA A 381 1.79 2.84 -0.31
N TRP A 382 1.54 4.03 -0.86
CA TRP A 382 1.39 4.26 -2.30
C TRP A 382 2.65 3.85 -3.07
N PHE A 383 3.82 4.27 -2.58
CA PHE A 383 5.12 3.93 -3.15
C PHE A 383 5.34 2.41 -3.12
N HIS A 384 5.18 1.76 -1.97
CA HIS A 384 5.38 0.32 -1.82
C HIS A 384 4.39 -0.50 -2.66
N ALA A 385 3.13 -0.08 -2.72
CA ALA A 385 2.13 -0.73 -3.57
C ALA A 385 2.55 -0.71 -5.06
N ARG A 386 3.25 0.33 -5.51
CA ARG A 386 3.74 0.45 -6.89
C ARG A 386 5.10 -0.20 -7.12
N LEU A 387 6.01 -0.09 -6.14
CA LEU A 387 7.29 -0.77 -6.14
C LEU A 387 7.11 -2.29 -6.27
N HIS A 388 6.09 -2.82 -5.58
CA HIS A 388 5.75 -4.24 -5.54
C HIS A 388 4.56 -4.64 -6.43
N GLY A 389 3.81 -3.69 -7.01
CA GLY A 389 2.60 -3.99 -7.80
C GLY A 389 2.75 -3.67 -9.28
N GLU A 390 3.19 -2.47 -9.65
CA GLU A 390 3.37 -2.06 -11.05
C GLU A 390 4.78 -2.41 -11.55
N LEU A 391 5.80 -2.17 -10.71
CA LEU A 391 7.21 -2.39 -11.02
C LEU A 391 7.73 -3.79 -10.62
N ALA A 392 6.96 -4.57 -9.86
CA ALA A 392 7.14 -6.02 -9.82
C ALA A 392 6.54 -6.69 -11.06
N GLY A 393 5.74 -5.97 -11.86
CA GLY A 393 5.27 -6.44 -13.15
C GLY A 393 6.43 -6.98 -13.99
N ASP A 394 7.54 -6.26 -14.11
CA ASP A 394 8.57 -6.64 -15.09
C ASP A 394 9.64 -7.63 -14.57
N VAL A 395 9.77 -7.79 -13.25
CA VAL A 395 10.64 -8.83 -12.65
C VAL A 395 9.84 -10.09 -12.29
N VAL A 396 8.52 -9.98 -12.19
CA VAL A 396 7.66 -11.04 -11.67
C VAL A 396 6.58 -11.47 -12.68
N GLN A 397 6.49 -10.87 -13.87
CA GLN A 397 5.62 -11.34 -14.95
C GLN A 397 5.90 -12.79 -15.40
N GLU A 398 7.01 -13.38 -14.98
CA GLU A 398 7.31 -14.79 -15.21
C GLU A 398 7.67 -15.56 -13.93
N SER A 399 7.33 -15.03 -12.74
CA SER A 399 7.58 -15.74 -11.48
C SER A 399 6.29 -16.17 -10.81
N SER A 400 6.30 -17.41 -10.29
CA SER A 400 5.20 -17.98 -9.52
C SER A 400 4.71 -17.13 -8.35
N ALA A 401 5.53 -16.20 -7.82
CA ALA A 401 5.14 -15.37 -6.68
C ALA A 401 4.12 -14.26 -7.02
N ALA A 402 4.23 -13.59 -8.19
CA ALA A 402 3.23 -12.59 -8.57
C ALA A 402 1.91 -13.24 -8.95
N GLU A 403 1.96 -14.38 -9.65
CA GLU A 403 0.75 -15.12 -9.96
C GLU A 403 0.03 -15.58 -8.68
N VAL A 404 0.76 -16.09 -7.69
CA VAL A 404 0.20 -16.41 -6.35
C VAL A 404 -0.42 -15.18 -5.69
N ALA A 405 0.24 -14.02 -5.73
CA ALA A 405 -0.29 -12.78 -5.15
C ALA A 405 -1.58 -12.32 -5.85
N GLN A 406 -1.62 -12.34 -7.18
CA GLN A 406 -2.82 -11.99 -7.96
C GLN A 406 -3.96 -12.97 -7.70
N GLU A 407 -3.68 -14.26 -7.59
CA GLU A 407 -4.68 -15.26 -7.23
C GLU A 407 -5.25 -15.05 -5.83
N LEU A 408 -4.41 -14.72 -4.85
CA LEU A 408 -4.86 -14.44 -3.48
C LEU A 408 -5.78 -13.21 -3.45
N LEU A 409 -5.43 -12.13 -4.17
CA LEU A 409 -6.28 -10.95 -4.29
C LEU A 409 -7.65 -11.28 -4.93
N GLY A 410 -7.65 -12.11 -5.98
CA GLY A 410 -8.87 -12.60 -6.61
C GLY A 410 -9.75 -13.41 -5.66
N CYS A 411 -9.13 -14.30 -4.86
CA CYS A 411 -9.81 -15.07 -3.83
C CYS A 411 -10.41 -14.17 -2.74
N TYR A 412 -9.64 -13.23 -2.19
CA TYR A 412 -10.13 -12.31 -1.15
C TYR A 412 -11.25 -11.40 -1.65
N SER A 413 -11.19 -10.96 -2.91
CA SER A 413 -12.28 -10.20 -3.53
C SER A 413 -13.57 -11.02 -3.61
N LEU A 414 -13.48 -12.29 -4.02
CA LEU A 414 -14.62 -13.20 -4.04
C LEU A 414 -15.18 -13.43 -2.62
N ILE A 415 -14.31 -13.66 -1.64
CA ILE A 415 -14.71 -13.87 -0.24
C ILE A 415 -15.35 -12.61 0.36
N GLY A 416 -14.80 -11.43 0.08
CA GLY A 416 -15.38 -10.16 0.51
C GLY A 416 -16.78 -9.93 -0.06
N ARG A 417 -17.03 -10.36 -1.30
CA ARG A 417 -18.33 -10.22 -1.96
C ARG A 417 -19.38 -11.23 -1.48
N LEU A 418 -19.01 -12.50 -1.33
CA LEU A 418 -19.94 -13.55 -0.90
C LEU A 418 -20.10 -13.62 0.63
N GLY A 419 -19.14 -13.08 1.36
CA GLY A 419 -19.04 -13.18 2.82
C GLY A 419 -18.35 -14.45 3.29
N ARG A 420 -17.81 -14.40 4.51
CA ARG A 420 -17.27 -15.57 5.22
C ARG A 420 -18.41 -16.47 5.70
N GLY A 421 -18.14 -17.76 5.86
CA GLY A 421 -19.16 -18.70 6.31
C GLY A 421 -18.64 -20.09 6.62
N VAL A 422 -19.42 -21.11 6.29
CA VAL A 422 -19.06 -22.51 6.58
C VAL A 422 -18.30 -23.10 5.41
N VAL A 423 -17.11 -23.62 5.69
CA VAL A 423 -16.23 -24.24 4.70
C VAL A 423 -16.32 -25.75 4.83
N TYR A 424 -16.75 -26.41 3.76
CA TYR A 424 -16.87 -27.87 3.69
C TYR A 424 -15.71 -28.47 2.89
N PHE A 425 -15.03 -29.43 3.51
CA PHE A 425 -14.03 -30.27 2.88
C PHE A 425 -14.56 -31.71 2.77
N GLY A 426 -14.29 -32.38 1.66
CA GLY A 426 -14.74 -33.76 1.45
C GLY A 426 -14.21 -34.37 0.18
N SER A 427 -14.48 -35.66 -0.03
CA SER A 427 -13.96 -36.42 -1.17
C SER A 427 -14.45 -35.86 -2.51
N ALA A 428 -13.52 -35.60 -3.44
CA ALA A 428 -13.83 -35.34 -4.85
C ALA A 428 -14.21 -36.61 -5.64
N ARG A 429 -14.07 -37.80 -5.04
CA ARG A 429 -14.22 -39.11 -5.73
C ARG A 429 -15.52 -39.85 -5.39
N LEU A 430 -16.17 -39.49 -4.29
CA LEU A 430 -17.45 -40.12 -3.92
C LEU A 430 -18.54 -39.62 -4.87
N ALA A 431 -19.18 -40.55 -5.58
CA ALA A 431 -20.23 -40.24 -6.55
C ALA A 431 -21.54 -39.85 -5.87
N GLN A 432 -22.50 -39.35 -6.66
CA GLN A 432 -23.86 -39.06 -6.19
C GLN A 432 -24.59 -40.28 -5.64
N SER A 433 -24.24 -41.49 -6.11
CA SER A 433 -24.76 -42.76 -5.59
C SER A 433 -24.14 -43.18 -4.25
N SER A 434 -23.23 -42.39 -3.68
CA SER A 434 -22.65 -42.66 -2.36
C SER A 434 -23.73 -42.49 -1.28
N PRO A 435 -23.79 -43.37 -0.25
CA PRO A 435 -24.74 -43.24 0.86
C PRO A 435 -24.55 -41.93 1.65
N TYR A 436 -23.39 -41.28 1.50
CA TYR A 436 -23.05 -40.02 2.14
C TYR A 436 -23.55 -38.77 1.38
N TRP A 437 -24.02 -38.91 0.13
CA TRP A 437 -24.37 -37.75 -0.70
C TRP A 437 -25.54 -36.95 -0.13
N ASP A 438 -26.70 -37.59 0.05
CA ASP A 438 -27.90 -36.89 0.52
C ASP A 438 -27.73 -36.38 1.95
N ARG A 439 -27.01 -37.13 2.79
CA ARG A 439 -26.63 -36.68 4.13
C ARG A 439 -25.81 -35.39 4.10
N ALA A 440 -24.87 -35.24 3.15
CA ALA A 440 -24.07 -34.03 2.99
C ALA A 440 -24.89 -32.84 2.44
N VAL A 441 -25.80 -33.09 1.50
CA VAL A 441 -26.72 -32.06 0.99
C VAL A 441 -27.59 -31.54 2.14
N ARG A 442 -28.27 -32.45 2.87
CA ARG A 442 -29.14 -32.10 4.00
C ARG A 442 -28.39 -31.38 5.12
N LEU A 443 -27.18 -31.85 5.45
CA LEU A 443 -26.35 -31.21 6.46
C LEU A 443 -26.03 -29.76 6.08
N ALA A 444 -25.54 -29.54 4.85
CA ALA A 444 -25.15 -28.21 4.42
C ALA A 444 -26.35 -27.25 4.32
N GLU A 445 -27.50 -27.74 3.88
CA GLU A 445 -28.76 -27.00 3.83
C GLU A 445 -29.21 -26.56 5.23
N ARG A 446 -29.28 -27.49 6.19
CA ARG A 446 -29.73 -27.20 7.56
C ARG A 446 -28.74 -26.31 8.30
N VAL A 447 -27.43 -26.50 8.11
CA VAL A 447 -26.41 -25.63 8.70
C VAL A 447 -26.48 -24.21 8.11
N ALA A 448 -26.68 -24.08 6.80
CA ALA A 448 -26.87 -22.79 6.15
C ALA A 448 -28.12 -22.08 6.67
N ALA A 449 -29.24 -22.79 6.84
CA ALA A 449 -30.47 -22.25 7.43
C ALA A 449 -30.27 -21.81 8.89
N LEU A 450 -29.53 -22.59 9.69
CA LEU A 450 -29.24 -22.28 11.09
C LEU A 450 -28.34 -21.04 11.24
N LEU A 451 -27.24 -20.98 10.48
CA LEU A 451 -26.23 -19.94 10.66
C LEU A 451 -26.52 -18.68 9.85
N GLY A 452 -27.18 -18.80 8.70
CA GLY A 452 -27.43 -17.69 7.77
C GLY A 452 -26.15 -17.17 7.10
N SER A 453 -25.11 -18.00 7.02
CA SER A 453 -23.80 -17.65 6.46
C SER A 453 -23.57 -18.30 5.09
N ALA A 454 -22.60 -17.79 4.33
CA ALA A 454 -22.20 -18.38 3.06
C ALA A 454 -21.71 -19.84 3.20
N VAL A 455 -21.83 -20.62 2.13
CA VAL A 455 -21.29 -21.99 2.03
C VAL A 455 -20.09 -21.97 1.09
N TRP A 456 -18.96 -22.49 1.56
CA TRP A 456 -17.70 -22.52 0.82
C TRP A 456 -17.20 -23.94 0.61
N THR A 457 -16.74 -24.25 -0.60
CA THR A 457 -16.13 -25.55 -0.92
C THR A 457 -14.96 -25.38 -1.88
N GLY A 458 -14.24 -26.46 -2.15
CA GLY A 458 -13.23 -26.49 -3.22
C GLY A 458 -13.81 -26.41 -4.64
N GLY A 459 -15.13 -26.30 -4.81
CA GLY A 459 -15.81 -26.09 -6.09
C GLY A 459 -15.71 -27.24 -7.11
N GLY A 460 -15.24 -28.42 -6.66
CA GLY A 460 -15.09 -29.65 -7.44
C GLY A 460 -16.21 -30.66 -7.19
N PRO A 461 -16.13 -31.85 -7.83
CA PRO A 461 -17.17 -32.88 -7.74
C PRO A 461 -17.21 -33.54 -6.35
N GLY A 462 -18.11 -34.51 -6.20
CA GLY A 462 -18.24 -35.33 -4.99
C GLY A 462 -18.83 -34.56 -3.81
N MET A 463 -18.32 -34.81 -2.60
CA MET A 463 -18.88 -34.24 -1.36
C MET A 463 -18.83 -32.70 -1.33
N MET A 464 -17.89 -32.07 -2.05
CA MET A 464 -17.87 -30.61 -2.21
C MET A 464 -19.08 -30.11 -3.00
N ARG A 465 -19.48 -30.82 -4.05
CA ARG A 465 -20.69 -30.49 -4.82
C ARG A 465 -21.94 -30.74 -3.98
N ALA A 466 -22.02 -31.84 -3.23
CA ALA A 466 -23.14 -32.12 -2.33
C ALA A 466 -23.35 -30.98 -1.30
N ALA A 467 -22.27 -30.51 -0.67
CA ALA A 467 -22.35 -29.37 0.27
C ALA A 467 -22.78 -28.07 -0.41
N SER A 468 -22.24 -27.77 -1.60
CA SER A 468 -22.65 -26.61 -2.39
C SER A 468 -24.13 -26.68 -2.79
N GLU A 469 -24.65 -27.85 -3.16
CA GLU A 469 -26.06 -28.06 -3.47
C GLU A 469 -26.96 -27.77 -2.26
N GLY A 470 -26.56 -28.21 -1.06
CA GLY A 470 -27.27 -27.87 0.17
C GLY A 470 -27.32 -26.36 0.45
N GLY A 471 -26.19 -25.66 0.24
CA GLY A 471 -26.15 -24.19 0.35
C GLY A 471 -27.06 -23.48 -0.65
N LEU A 472 -27.12 -23.99 -1.89
CA LEU A 472 -28.01 -23.44 -2.93
C LEU A 472 -29.49 -23.65 -2.57
N LYS A 473 -29.85 -24.82 -2.04
CA LYS A 473 -31.22 -25.09 -1.55
C LYS A 473 -31.64 -24.15 -0.42
N ALA A 474 -30.71 -23.84 0.49
CA ALA A 474 -30.95 -22.89 1.58
C ALA A 474 -31.02 -21.42 1.12
N GLY A 475 -30.71 -21.11 -0.14
CA GLY A 475 -30.76 -19.75 -0.68
C GLY A 475 -29.66 -18.82 -0.17
N VAL A 476 -28.56 -19.36 0.38
CA VAL A 476 -27.42 -18.56 0.86
C VAL A 476 -26.35 -18.40 -0.24
N PRO A 477 -25.43 -17.42 -0.14
CA PRO A 477 -24.29 -17.34 -1.05
C PRO A 477 -23.45 -18.62 -1.02
N VAL A 478 -23.11 -19.16 -2.19
CA VAL A 478 -22.27 -20.37 -2.32
C VAL A 478 -21.01 -20.08 -3.13
N GLY A 479 -19.85 -20.22 -2.49
CA GLY A 479 -18.54 -19.93 -3.05
C GLY A 479 -17.70 -21.18 -3.33
N GLY A 480 -16.93 -21.16 -4.42
CA GLY A 480 -15.99 -22.23 -4.79
C GLY A 480 -14.57 -21.73 -5.06
N ILE A 481 -13.56 -22.30 -4.40
CA ILE A 481 -12.14 -22.07 -4.75
C ILE A 481 -11.60 -23.31 -5.45
N ARG A 482 -11.58 -23.27 -6.79
CA ARG A 482 -11.26 -24.39 -7.67
C ARG A 482 -9.76 -24.52 -7.93
N ILE A 483 -9.35 -25.72 -8.34
CA ILE A 483 -8.04 -25.98 -8.97
C ILE A 483 -8.26 -26.79 -10.24
N SER A 484 -7.41 -26.61 -11.26
CA SER A 484 -7.64 -27.20 -12.59
C SER A 484 -7.75 -28.74 -12.59
N ARG A 485 -7.04 -29.41 -11.69
CA ARG A 485 -7.09 -30.87 -11.54
C ARG A 485 -7.38 -31.26 -10.10
N GLU A 486 -8.53 -31.89 -9.89
CA GLU A 486 -8.97 -32.39 -8.59
C GLU A 486 -9.09 -33.92 -8.67
N ALA A 487 -8.28 -34.64 -7.90
CA ALA A 487 -8.31 -36.11 -7.85
C ALA A 487 -8.23 -36.84 -9.23
N GLY A 488 -7.66 -36.20 -10.24
CA GLY A 488 -7.55 -36.73 -11.61
C GLY A 488 -8.64 -36.24 -12.58
N THR A 489 -9.66 -35.53 -12.07
CA THR A 489 -10.71 -34.90 -12.87
C THR A 489 -10.31 -33.48 -13.25
N ASN A 490 -10.54 -33.08 -14.50
CA ASN A 490 -10.37 -31.70 -14.92
C ASN A 490 -11.62 -30.90 -14.52
N VAL A 491 -11.50 -30.05 -13.50
CA VAL A 491 -12.61 -29.28 -12.93
C VAL A 491 -13.10 -28.22 -13.93
N LEU A 492 -12.25 -27.77 -14.85
CA LEU A 492 -12.61 -26.80 -15.89
C LEU A 492 -13.54 -27.37 -16.97
N THR A 493 -13.62 -28.71 -17.09
CA THR A 493 -14.46 -29.40 -18.07
C THR A 493 -15.71 -30.01 -17.44
N MET A 494 -15.92 -29.81 -16.14
CA MET A 494 -17.12 -30.22 -15.43
C MET A 494 -18.27 -29.28 -15.75
N GLU A 495 -19.51 -29.78 -15.74
CA GLU A 495 -20.70 -28.94 -15.76
C GLU A 495 -20.72 -28.00 -14.54
N ASP A 496 -20.84 -26.71 -14.80
CA ASP A 496 -20.78 -25.71 -13.74
C ASP A 496 -22.11 -25.69 -12.97
N TYR A 497 -22.07 -26.09 -11.70
CA TYR A 497 -23.21 -26.07 -10.79
C TYR A 497 -23.22 -24.82 -9.89
N LEU A 498 -22.19 -23.98 -9.96
CA LEU A 498 -22.12 -22.72 -9.21
C LEU A 498 -22.58 -21.56 -10.09
N SER A 499 -23.27 -20.60 -9.48
CA SER A 499 -23.70 -19.38 -10.18
C SER A 499 -22.50 -18.62 -10.75
N ALA A 500 -22.68 -18.01 -11.92
CA ALA A 500 -21.63 -17.23 -12.59
C ALA A 500 -21.00 -16.20 -11.64
N GLY A 501 -19.66 -16.19 -11.58
CA GLY A 501 -18.92 -15.31 -10.67
C GLY A 501 -18.92 -15.75 -9.21
N SER A 502 -19.37 -16.95 -8.87
CA SER A 502 -19.33 -17.49 -7.49
C SER A 502 -18.17 -18.45 -7.26
N ALA A 503 -17.26 -18.59 -8.23
CA ALA A 503 -16.07 -19.39 -8.11
C ALA A 503 -14.82 -18.64 -8.59
N PHE A 504 -13.68 -18.94 -7.97
CA PHE A 504 -12.36 -18.52 -8.42
C PHE A 504 -11.52 -19.77 -8.66
N THR A 505 -10.75 -19.80 -9.75
CA THR A 505 -9.88 -20.95 -10.06
C THR A 505 -8.42 -20.58 -9.85
N CYS A 506 -7.77 -21.26 -8.90
CA CYS A 506 -6.35 -21.14 -8.63
C CYS A 506 -5.55 -22.09 -9.53
N LYS A 507 -4.39 -21.62 -10.01
CA LYS A 507 -3.31 -22.42 -10.56
C LYS A 507 -2.47 -23.03 -9.44
N TYR A 508 -2.29 -22.31 -8.32
CA TYR A 508 -1.43 -22.74 -7.22
C TYR A 508 -2.23 -23.29 -6.03
N MET A 509 -1.84 -24.48 -5.56
CA MET A 509 -2.47 -25.10 -4.38
C MET A 509 -2.35 -24.27 -3.09
N PRO A 510 -1.19 -23.66 -2.77
CA PRO A 510 -1.07 -22.82 -1.57
C PRO A 510 -2.09 -21.68 -1.54
N THR A 511 -2.31 -21.00 -2.67
CA THR A 511 -3.31 -19.94 -2.78
C THR A 511 -4.69 -20.43 -2.42
N ARG A 512 -5.09 -21.59 -2.97
CA ARG A 512 -6.38 -22.22 -2.72
C ARG A 512 -6.59 -22.54 -1.24
N LYS A 513 -5.57 -23.11 -0.59
CA LYS A 513 -5.61 -23.45 0.84
C LYS A 513 -5.80 -22.21 1.72
N VAL A 514 -5.03 -21.16 1.43
CA VAL A 514 -5.12 -19.89 2.14
C VAL A 514 -6.51 -19.28 1.97
N ALA A 515 -7.06 -19.29 0.75
CA ALA A 515 -8.39 -18.77 0.47
C ALA A 515 -9.50 -19.55 1.19
N LEU A 516 -9.48 -20.89 1.15
CA LEU A 516 -10.47 -21.73 1.86
C LEU A 516 -10.34 -21.60 3.38
N THR A 517 -9.12 -21.46 3.89
CA THR A 517 -8.89 -21.12 5.30
C THR A 517 -9.55 -19.79 5.60
N ASP A 518 -9.20 -18.73 4.87
CA ASP A 518 -9.71 -17.38 5.08
C ASP A 518 -11.24 -17.33 5.04
N ALA A 519 -11.89 -18.01 4.09
CA ALA A 519 -13.34 -18.09 3.95
C ALA A 519 -14.09 -18.54 5.23
N GLY A 520 -13.44 -19.31 6.11
CA GLY A 520 -14.00 -19.78 7.39
C GLY A 520 -13.54 -19.01 8.63
N VAL A 521 -12.64 -18.02 8.49
CA VAL A 521 -12.12 -17.23 9.61
C VAL A 521 -13.23 -16.37 10.22
N ARG A 522 -13.22 -16.23 11.54
CA ARG A 522 -14.11 -15.33 12.28
C ARG A 522 -13.36 -14.07 12.69
N LEU A 523 -13.72 -12.94 12.08
CA LEU A 523 -13.12 -11.61 12.33
C LEU A 523 -13.97 -10.75 13.27
N LEU A 524 -15.28 -11.00 13.32
CA LEU A 524 -16.24 -10.29 14.16
C LEU A 524 -17.08 -11.26 14.99
N PRO A 525 -17.51 -10.90 16.22
CA PRO A 525 -18.33 -11.77 17.06
C PRO A 525 -19.64 -12.23 16.41
N GLU A 526 -20.23 -11.41 15.53
CA GLU A 526 -21.51 -11.66 14.86
C GLU A 526 -21.36 -12.64 13.68
N GLN A 527 -20.14 -12.83 13.18
CA GLN A 527 -19.89 -13.79 12.11
C GLN A 527 -20.04 -15.22 12.64
N ARG A 528 -20.82 -16.00 11.90
CA ARG A 528 -21.06 -17.42 12.15
C ARG A 528 -20.35 -18.22 11.07
N THR A 529 -19.22 -18.81 11.41
CA THR A 529 -18.38 -19.60 10.49
C THR A 529 -18.08 -20.97 11.08
N ALA A 530 -17.67 -21.93 10.27
CA ALA A 530 -17.23 -23.24 10.75
C ALA A 530 -16.41 -23.95 9.68
N TYR A 531 -15.58 -24.91 10.08
CA TYR A 531 -14.97 -25.87 9.17
C TYR A 531 -15.61 -27.24 9.38
N VAL A 532 -16.14 -27.84 8.32
CA VAL A 532 -16.83 -29.13 8.36
C VAL A 532 -16.12 -30.12 7.43
N PHE A 533 -15.67 -31.23 7.99
CA PHE A 533 -14.97 -32.29 7.28
C PHE A 533 -15.90 -33.49 7.06
N LEU A 534 -16.40 -33.59 5.83
CA LEU A 534 -17.21 -34.69 5.32
C LEU A 534 -16.35 -35.91 4.98
N PRO A 535 -16.92 -37.10 4.71
CA PRO A 535 -16.18 -38.27 4.25
C PRO A 535 -15.22 -37.97 3.09
N GLY A 536 -13.95 -38.29 3.29
CA GLY A 536 -12.83 -37.71 2.54
C GLY A 536 -11.54 -38.52 2.63
N GLY A 537 -10.69 -38.38 1.61
CA GLY A 537 -9.40 -39.07 1.53
C GLY A 537 -8.22 -38.15 1.86
N LEU A 538 -7.04 -38.45 1.30
CA LEU A 538 -5.80 -37.71 1.58
C LEU A 538 -5.91 -36.18 1.41
N GLY A 539 -6.58 -35.69 0.37
CA GLY A 539 -6.76 -34.25 0.17
C GLY A 539 -7.59 -33.60 1.29
N THR A 540 -8.63 -34.28 1.76
CA THR A 540 -9.44 -33.83 2.91
C THR A 540 -8.62 -33.84 4.20
N MET A 541 -7.75 -34.84 4.38
CA MET A 541 -6.86 -34.92 5.55
C MET A 541 -5.78 -33.83 5.54
N ASP A 542 -5.21 -33.51 4.39
CA ASP A 542 -4.25 -32.41 4.22
C ASP A 542 -4.85 -31.06 4.65
N GLU A 543 -6.11 -30.80 4.31
CA GLU A 543 -6.83 -29.61 4.79
C GLU A 543 -7.15 -29.68 6.30
N LEU A 544 -7.54 -30.86 6.80
CA LEU A 544 -7.83 -31.05 8.23
C LEU A 544 -6.61 -30.75 9.10
N PHE A 545 -5.46 -31.34 8.75
CA PHE A 545 -4.22 -31.11 9.48
C PHE A 545 -3.72 -29.67 9.34
N SER A 546 -3.98 -29.01 8.21
CA SER A 546 -3.66 -27.59 8.03
C SER A 546 -4.45 -26.71 9.00
N ILE A 547 -5.77 -26.91 9.10
CA ILE A 547 -6.62 -26.17 10.04
C ILE A 547 -6.25 -26.47 11.50
N LEU A 548 -6.05 -27.74 11.85
CA LEU A 548 -5.60 -28.15 13.19
C LEU A 548 -4.29 -27.47 13.59
N THR A 549 -3.31 -27.44 12.68
CA THR A 549 -2.01 -26.79 12.92
C THR A 549 -2.19 -25.28 13.15
N LEU A 550 -3.05 -24.61 12.37
CA LEU A 550 -3.31 -23.17 12.56
C LEU A 550 -3.99 -22.86 13.90
N MET A 551 -4.91 -23.72 14.34
CA MET A 551 -5.55 -23.59 15.67
C MET A 551 -4.53 -23.85 16.78
N GLN A 552 -3.70 -24.88 16.63
CA GLN A 552 -2.62 -25.21 17.58
C GLN A 552 -1.64 -24.04 17.76
N LEU A 553 -1.27 -23.37 16.67
CA LEU A 553 -0.37 -22.20 16.68
C LEU A 553 -1.05 -20.90 17.14
N GLY A 554 -2.36 -20.91 17.43
CA GLY A 554 -3.13 -19.71 17.74
C GLY A 554 -3.23 -18.72 16.57
N LYS A 555 -2.98 -19.17 15.34
CA LYS A 555 -3.11 -18.37 14.11
C LYS A 555 -4.55 -18.35 13.57
N LEU A 556 -5.35 -19.32 14.00
CA LEU A 556 -6.79 -19.40 13.77
C LEU A 556 -7.50 -19.57 15.11
N GLY A 557 -8.56 -18.80 15.35
CA GLY A 557 -9.42 -19.01 16.53
C GLY A 557 -8.92 -18.42 17.85
N SER A 558 -7.77 -17.74 17.89
CA SER A 558 -7.17 -17.22 19.13
C SER A 558 -7.96 -16.09 19.80
N SER A 559 -8.45 -15.13 19.02
CA SER A 559 -9.31 -14.04 19.54
C SER A 559 -10.79 -14.41 19.51
N LEU A 560 -11.23 -15.07 18.42
CA LEU A 560 -12.60 -15.50 18.21
C LEU A 560 -12.60 -16.97 17.81
N PRO A 561 -13.02 -17.89 18.70
CA PRO A 561 -13.02 -19.31 18.39
C PRO A 561 -13.87 -19.62 17.15
N VAL A 562 -13.41 -20.60 16.37
CA VAL A 562 -14.08 -21.11 15.17
C VAL A 562 -14.36 -22.61 15.36
N PRO A 563 -15.61 -23.07 15.19
CA PRO A 563 -15.97 -24.49 15.19
C PRO A 563 -15.19 -25.29 14.14
N LEU A 564 -14.64 -26.43 14.57
CA LEU A 564 -14.04 -27.44 13.69
C LEU A 564 -14.78 -28.77 13.91
N LEU A 565 -15.43 -29.28 12.86
CA LEU A 565 -16.27 -30.47 12.92
C LEU A 565 -15.78 -31.57 11.99
N ILE A 566 -15.70 -32.80 12.49
CA ILE A 566 -15.45 -34.02 11.72
C ILE A 566 -16.74 -34.85 11.71
N VAL A 567 -17.25 -35.11 10.51
CA VAL A 567 -18.46 -35.91 10.32
C VAL A 567 -18.08 -37.37 10.10
N ASN A 568 -18.31 -38.19 11.13
CA ASN A 568 -17.95 -39.60 11.21
C ASN A 568 -19.15 -40.53 10.94
N TRP A 569 -19.87 -40.31 9.84
CA TRP A 569 -20.98 -41.20 9.46
C TRP A 569 -20.50 -42.64 9.34
N ASP A 570 -21.23 -43.56 9.95
CA ASP A 570 -20.99 -45.01 9.87
C ASP A 570 -19.54 -45.42 10.24
N GLY A 571 -18.86 -44.62 11.06
CA GLY A 571 -17.48 -44.88 11.48
C GLY A 571 -16.40 -44.60 10.42
N PHE A 572 -16.72 -43.81 9.38
CA PHE A 572 -15.81 -43.53 8.25
C PHE A 572 -14.39 -43.09 8.67
N TYR A 573 -14.28 -42.33 9.75
CA TYR A 573 -13.05 -41.79 10.32
C TYR A 573 -12.58 -42.51 11.60
N ASP A 574 -13.10 -43.68 11.96
CA ASP A 574 -12.68 -44.42 13.17
C ASP A 574 -11.16 -44.70 13.20
N GLY A 575 -10.57 -44.97 12.04
CA GLY A 575 -9.13 -45.13 11.90
C GLY A 575 -8.34 -43.84 12.17
N LEU A 576 -8.86 -42.69 11.71
CA LEU A 576 -8.28 -41.38 12.00
C LEU A 576 -8.39 -41.05 13.50
N MET A 577 -9.54 -41.33 14.11
CA MET A 577 -9.75 -41.12 15.54
C MET A 577 -8.80 -41.99 16.38
N SER A 578 -8.57 -43.23 15.95
CA SER A 578 -7.57 -44.11 16.56
C SER A 578 -6.15 -43.55 16.44
N LEU A 579 -5.81 -42.97 15.28
CA LEU A 579 -4.51 -42.32 15.07
C LEU A 579 -4.32 -41.08 15.95
N LEU A 580 -5.31 -40.19 16.02
CA LEU A 580 -5.25 -39.00 16.89
C LEU A 580 -5.12 -39.40 18.36
N THR A 581 -5.80 -40.47 18.78
CA THR A 581 -5.67 -41.04 20.12
C THR A 581 -4.25 -41.57 20.37
N ALA A 582 -3.63 -42.21 19.38
CA ALA A 582 -2.25 -42.67 19.49
C ALA A 582 -1.24 -41.50 19.63
N PHE A 583 -1.47 -40.38 18.93
CA PHE A 583 -0.64 -39.17 19.09
C PHE A 583 -0.74 -38.60 20.51
N ASP A 584 -1.93 -38.58 21.09
CA ASP A 584 -2.15 -38.16 22.48
C ASP A 584 -1.40 -39.07 23.47
N GLN A 585 -1.57 -40.40 23.31
CA GLN A 585 -0.92 -41.38 24.19
C GLN A 585 0.61 -41.35 24.13
N THR A 586 1.18 -40.94 23.00
CA THR A 586 2.64 -40.88 22.79
C THR A 586 3.24 -39.51 23.13
N GLY A 587 2.41 -38.51 23.45
CA GLY A 587 2.82 -37.13 23.71
C GLY A 587 3.20 -36.34 22.45
N ALA A 588 2.88 -36.86 21.26
CA ALA A 588 3.08 -36.16 19.99
C ALA A 588 2.00 -35.08 19.74
N LEU A 589 0.89 -35.15 20.48
CA LEU A 589 -0.22 -34.22 20.49
C LEU A 589 -0.74 -34.17 21.93
N HIS A 590 -1.19 -33.03 22.43
CA HIS A 590 -1.81 -32.96 23.76
C HIS A 590 -3.33 -32.97 23.63
N ALA A 591 -4.05 -33.72 24.46
CA ALA A 591 -5.52 -33.78 24.43
C ALA A 591 -6.21 -32.40 24.40
N SER A 592 -5.62 -31.38 25.02
CA SER A 592 -6.15 -30.00 24.99
C SER A 592 -6.14 -29.34 23.60
N GLU A 593 -5.29 -29.80 22.69
CA GLU A 593 -5.16 -29.30 21.31
C GLU A 593 -6.25 -29.91 20.40
N VAL A 594 -6.75 -31.11 20.73
CA VAL A 594 -7.82 -31.81 19.99
C VAL A 594 -9.20 -31.57 20.59
N ARG A 595 -9.31 -31.13 21.85
CA ARG A 595 -10.59 -30.79 22.52
C ARG A 595 -11.43 -29.76 21.79
N GLN A 596 -10.86 -29.03 20.84
CA GLN A 596 -11.56 -28.03 20.03
C GLN A 596 -12.25 -28.64 18.79
N VAL A 597 -12.02 -29.93 18.51
CA VAL A 597 -12.65 -30.68 17.43
C VAL A 597 -13.93 -31.34 17.93
N MET A 598 -15.04 -31.05 17.28
CA MET A 598 -16.29 -31.79 17.46
C MET A 598 -16.31 -32.96 16.47
N VAL A 599 -16.52 -34.18 16.97
CA VAL A 599 -16.76 -35.37 16.12
C VAL A 599 -18.24 -35.71 16.21
N ALA A 600 -18.92 -35.71 15.08
CA ALA A 600 -20.35 -35.95 14.99
C ALA A 600 -20.64 -37.17 14.12
N ASN A 601 -21.46 -38.09 14.63
CA ASN A 601 -21.90 -39.29 13.92
C ASN A 601 -23.22 -39.07 13.16
N THR A 602 -23.92 -37.96 13.42
CA THR A 602 -25.20 -37.60 12.78
C THR A 602 -25.23 -36.12 12.38
N ASN A 603 -26.15 -35.76 11.49
CA ASN A 603 -26.37 -34.36 11.11
C ASN A 603 -26.92 -33.53 12.28
N ASP A 604 -27.77 -34.14 13.10
CA ASP A 604 -28.34 -33.47 14.27
C ASP A 604 -27.27 -33.13 15.31
N GLU A 605 -26.29 -34.00 15.53
CA GLU A 605 -25.16 -33.70 16.43
C GLU A 605 -24.35 -32.48 15.97
N VAL A 606 -24.17 -32.30 14.65
CA VAL A 606 -23.53 -31.10 14.10
C VAL A 606 -24.36 -29.85 14.39
N LEU A 607 -25.67 -29.91 14.13
CA LEU A 607 -26.59 -28.78 14.31
C LEU A 607 -26.73 -28.40 15.78
N GLU A 608 -26.86 -29.38 16.67
CA GLU A 608 -26.92 -29.19 18.12
C GLU A 608 -25.65 -28.48 18.62
N TYR A 609 -24.47 -28.94 18.19
CA TYR A 609 -23.20 -28.31 18.56
C TYR A 609 -23.11 -26.86 18.06
N LEU A 610 -23.43 -26.61 16.79
CA LEU A 610 -23.37 -25.26 16.21
C LEU A 610 -24.38 -24.31 16.85
N ALA A 611 -25.60 -24.77 17.11
CA ALA A 611 -26.61 -24.00 17.81
C ALA A 611 -26.16 -23.66 19.24
N GLN A 612 -25.58 -24.61 19.96
CA GLN A 612 -25.03 -24.35 21.29
C GLN A 612 -23.85 -23.36 21.26
N PHE A 613 -22.91 -23.56 20.33
CA PHE A 613 -21.72 -22.71 20.19
C PHE A 613 -22.10 -21.25 19.90
N TYR A 614 -23.07 -21.04 19.00
CA TYR A 614 -23.53 -19.71 18.60
C TYR A 614 -24.72 -19.18 19.41
N GLN A 615 -25.18 -19.93 20.42
CA GLN A 615 -26.34 -19.59 21.26
C GLN A 615 -27.62 -19.33 20.44
N LEU A 616 -27.89 -20.21 19.48
CA LEU A 616 -29.05 -20.16 18.60
C LEU A 616 -30.13 -21.15 19.06
N PRO A 617 -31.40 -20.92 18.69
CA PRO A 617 -32.46 -21.92 18.88
C PRO A 617 -32.09 -23.23 18.18
N LEU A 618 -32.35 -24.35 18.85
CA LEU A 618 -32.17 -25.67 18.26
C LEU A 618 -33.15 -25.85 17.08
N PRO A 619 -32.68 -26.30 15.91
CA PRO A 619 -33.56 -26.67 14.81
C PRO A 619 -34.38 -27.91 15.18
N GLU A 620 -35.56 -28.08 14.56
CA GLU A 620 -36.35 -29.29 14.71
C GLU A 620 -35.55 -30.53 14.28
N ARG A 621 -35.66 -31.61 15.06
CA ARG A 621 -35.02 -32.90 14.75
C ARG A 621 -35.74 -33.56 13.58
N GLU A 622 -35.01 -34.26 12.73
CA GLU A 622 -35.62 -35.09 11.69
C GLU A 622 -36.30 -36.31 12.34
N ASP A 623 -37.49 -36.66 11.85
CA ASP A 623 -38.23 -37.84 12.30
C ASP A 623 -37.54 -39.10 11.71
N PRO A 624 -37.09 -40.07 12.53
CA PRO A 624 -36.28 -41.20 12.06
C PRO A 624 -37.00 -42.12 11.05
N ASP A 625 -38.32 -42.00 10.91
CA ASP A 625 -39.12 -42.80 9.97
C ASP A 625 -39.03 -42.34 8.51
N GLN A 626 -38.48 -41.15 8.21
CA GLN A 626 -38.27 -40.68 6.82
C GLN A 626 -37.00 -41.26 6.16
N GLU A 627 -35.97 -41.62 6.95
CA GLU A 627 -34.75 -42.26 6.40
C GLU A 627 -34.99 -43.71 5.92
N ALA A 628 -36.03 -44.39 6.41
CA ALA A 628 -36.32 -45.77 6.06
C ALA A 628 -37.29 -45.94 4.87
N THR A 629 -38.09 -44.91 4.55
CA THR A 629 -39.13 -45.01 3.50
C THR A 629 -38.60 -44.77 2.09
N GLU A 630 -37.58 -43.92 1.90
CA GLU A 630 -37.04 -43.64 0.56
C GLU A 630 -36.13 -44.77 0.02
N ASP A 631 -35.42 -45.49 0.90
CA ASP A 631 -34.62 -46.66 0.52
C ASP A 631 -35.47 -47.88 0.14
N CYS A 632 -36.72 -47.96 0.62
CA CYS A 632 -37.64 -49.06 0.30
C CYS A 632 -38.42 -48.84 -1.01
N GLU A 633 -38.73 -47.59 -1.38
CA GLU A 633 -39.49 -47.30 -2.60
C GLU A 633 -38.64 -47.40 -3.89
N ALA A 634 -37.32 -47.18 -3.82
CA ALA A 634 -36.42 -47.39 -4.95
C ALA A 634 -36.27 -48.88 -5.35
N ALA A 635 -36.65 -49.82 -4.47
CA ALA A 635 -36.58 -51.26 -4.72
C ALA A 635 -37.92 -51.91 -5.12
N GLN A 636 -39.06 -51.19 -5.05
CA GLN A 636 -40.40 -51.78 -5.27
C GLN A 636 -41.28 -51.08 -6.31
N GLY A 637 -40.72 -50.20 -7.16
CA GLY A 637 -41.42 -49.57 -8.28
C GLY A 637 -41.68 -50.50 -9.49
N ALA A 638 -42.45 -51.58 -9.30
CA ALA A 638 -43.05 -52.34 -10.39
C ALA A 638 -44.44 -52.88 -10.00
N GLY A 639 -45.43 -52.00 -9.99
CA GLY A 639 -46.84 -52.39 -10.15
C GLY A 639 -47.81 -51.72 -9.16
N GLY A 640 -48.80 -51.01 -9.71
CA GLY A 640 -50.06 -50.74 -9.03
C GLY A 640 -50.46 -49.27 -8.94
N GLN A 641 -51.16 -48.78 -9.96
CA GLN A 641 -51.94 -47.55 -9.90
C GLN A 641 -53.23 -47.74 -9.09
N ALA A 642 -53.69 -46.63 -8.51
CA ALA A 642 -55.08 -46.14 -8.41
C ALA A 642 -55.57 -45.85 -6.98
N GLU A 643 -56.22 -44.69 -6.85
CA GLU A 643 -56.97 -44.14 -5.70
C GLU A 643 -56.23 -43.21 -4.70
N LYS A 644 -55.73 -42.06 -5.16
CA LYS A 644 -55.64 -40.81 -4.37
C LYS A 644 -55.74 -39.57 -5.28
N GLY A 645 -56.90 -39.37 -5.91
CA GLY A 645 -57.08 -38.31 -6.92
C GLY A 645 -57.53 -36.94 -6.41
N ASP A 646 -58.21 -36.86 -5.27
CA ASP A 646 -58.91 -35.61 -4.86
C ASP A 646 -58.21 -34.82 -3.74
N GLU A 647 -57.43 -35.45 -2.87
CA GLU A 647 -56.70 -34.74 -1.79
C GLU A 647 -55.41 -34.07 -2.28
N GLN A 648 -54.72 -34.63 -3.28
CA GLN A 648 -53.48 -34.06 -3.82
C GLN A 648 -53.71 -32.80 -4.65
N ALA A 649 -54.88 -32.63 -5.28
CA ALA A 649 -55.20 -31.45 -6.07
C ALA A 649 -55.46 -30.21 -5.18
N ALA A 650 -56.10 -30.39 -4.02
CA ALA A 650 -56.40 -29.30 -3.08
C ALA A 650 -55.14 -28.81 -2.33
N VAL A 651 -54.24 -29.74 -1.96
CA VAL A 651 -52.97 -29.39 -1.29
C VAL A 651 -51.98 -28.75 -2.28
N ALA A 652 -51.94 -29.21 -3.53
CA ALA A 652 -51.11 -28.60 -4.57
C ALA A 652 -51.57 -27.18 -4.94
N ALA A 653 -52.88 -26.92 -4.95
CA ALA A 653 -53.43 -25.59 -5.19
C ALA A 653 -53.10 -24.61 -4.05
N ALA A 654 -53.24 -25.04 -2.79
CA ALA A 654 -52.89 -24.21 -1.63
C ALA A 654 -51.37 -23.96 -1.52
N ALA A 655 -50.53 -24.93 -1.85
CA ALA A 655 -49.08 -24.79 -1.87
C ALA A 655 -48.60 -23.84 -3.00
N ALA A 656 -49.27 -23.86 -4.16
CA ALA A 656 -48.97 -22.95 -5.26
C ALA A 656 -49.35 -21.49 -4.93
N GLU A 657 -50.43 -21.27 -4.18
CA GLU A 657 -50.88 -19.94 -3.75
C GLU A 657 -49.95 -19.34 -2.68
N LEU A 658 -49.53 -20.16 -1.70
CA LEU A 658 -48.53 -19.77 -0.69
C LEU A 658 -47.13 -19.52 -1.27
N ALA A 659 -46.73 -20.32 -2.27
CA ALA A 659 -45.46 -20.11 -2.99
C ALA A 659 -45.48 -18.80 -3.80
N ALA A 660 -46.60 -18.48 -4.45
CA ALA A 660 -46.75 -17.25 -5.22
C ALA A 660 -46.74 -15.99 -4.32
N GLU A 661 -47.36 -16.03 -3.14
CA GLU A 661 -47.33 -14.92 -2.18
C GLU A 661 -45.92 -14.70 -1.58
N SER A 662 -45.20 -15.78 -1.28
CA SER A 662 -43.80 -15.74 -0.81
C SER A 662 -42.85 -15.17 -1.88
N GLU A 663 -43.04 -15.55 -3.14
CA GLU A 663 -42.22 -15.08 -4.26
C GLU A 663 -42.47 -13.59 -4.57
N LEU A 664 -43.71 -13.13 -4.43
CA LEU A 664 -44.06 -11.69 -4.56
C LEU A 664 -43.44 -10.85 -3.43
N ASP A 665 -43.43 -11.33 -2.19
CA ASP A 665 -42.81 -10.62 -1.06
C ASP A 665 -41.27 -10.61 -1.16
N ALA A 666 -40.66 -11.70 -1.66
CA ALA A 666 -39.24 -11.76 -1.95
C ALA A 666 -38.83 -10.83 -3.11
N GLN A 667 -39.62 -10.77 -4.18
CA GLN A 667 -39.40 -9.84 -5.29
C GLN A 667 -39.60 -8.39 -4.87
N ALA A 668 -40.58 -8.08 -4.02
CA ALA A 668 -40.80 -6.75 -3.47
C ALA A 668 -39.63 -6.30 -2.57
N LYS A 669 -39.10 -7.19 -1.72
CA LYS A 669 -37.90 -6.92 -0.90
C LYS A 669 -36.65 -6.72 -1.75
N ALA A 670 -36.45 -7.53 -2.79
CA ALA A 670 -35.32 -7.41 -3.72
C ALA A 670 -35.41 -6.12 -4.56
N GLN A 671 -36.60 -5.73 -4.99
CA GLN A 671 -36.83 -4.48 -5.72
C GLN A 671 -36.59 -3.26 -4.83
N LYS A 672 -37.05 -3.28 -3.58
CA LYS A 672 -36.79 -2.22 -2.60
C LYS A 672 -35.30 -2.08 -2.25
N ALA A 673 -34.55 -3.19 -2.25
CA ALA A 673 -33.10 -3.18 -2.09
C ALA A 673 -32.38 -2.62 -3.33
N ARG A 674 -32.86 -2.94 -4.55
CA ARG A 674 -32.36 -2.35 -5.80
C ARG A 674 -32.62 -0.85 -5.89
N GLU A 675 -33.81 -0.40 -5.50
CA GLU A 675 -34.16 1.03 -5.45
C GLU A 675 -33.29 1.78 -4.43
N ARG A 676 -32.98 1.16 -3.28
CA ARG A 676 -32.03 1.72 -2.29
C ARG A 676 -30.61 1.83 -2.84
N ASN A 677 -30.11 0.81 -3.54
CA ASN A 677 -28.78 0.84 -4.13
C ASN A 677 -28.69 1.83 -5.30
N MET A 678 -29.74 1.93 -6.13
CA MET A 678 -29.82 2.95 -7.18
C MET A 678 -29.89 4.36 -6.61
N ALA A 679 -30.65 4.57 -5.52
CA ALA A 679 -30.68 5.86 -4.83
C ALA A 679 -29.32 6.21 -4.20
N ALA A 680 -28.58 5.23 -3.68
CA ALA A 680 -27.22 5.42 -3.18
C ALA A 680 -26.25 5.80 -4.30
N LEU A 681 -26.32 5.12 -5.45
CA LEU A 681 -25.51 5.43 -6.64
C LEU A 681 -25.88 6.78 -7.27
N GLU A 682 -27.16 7.16 -7.29
CA GLU A 682 -27.59 8.49 -7.72
C GLU A 682 -27.14 9.60 -6.76
N LEU A 683 -27.09 9.31 -5.46
CA LEU A 683 -26.55 10.23 -4.46
C LEU A 683 -25.03 10.39 -4.62
N GLU A 684 -24.32 9.30 -4.88
CA GLU A 684 -22.87 9.29 -5.15
C GLU A 684 -22.55 10.04 -6.45
N ALA A 685 -23.31 9.81 -7.52
CA ALA A 685 -23.19 10.55 -8.77
C ALA A 685 -23.56 12.04 -8.64
N LYS A 686 -24.54 12.39 -7.78
CA LYS A 686 -24.85 13.80 -7.45
C LYS A 686 -23.77 14.45 -6.61
N LEU A 687 -23.13 13.71 -5.71
CA LEU A 687 -21.98 14.19 -4.93
C LEU A 687 -20.75 14.41 -5.81
N GLU A 688 -20.51 13.54 -6.80
CA GLU A 688 -19.49 13.76 -7.83
C GLU A 688 -19.83 14.95 -8.76
N GLN A 689 -21.09 15.11 -9.16
CA GLN A 689 -21.53 16.29 -9.91
C GLN A 689 -21.42 17.59 -9.09
N LEU A 690 -21.68 17.55 -7.79
CA LEU A 690 -21.46 18.68 -6.87
C LEU A 690 -19.97 19.00 -6.68
N ALA A 691 -19.11 17.99 -6.65
CA ALA A 691 -17.66 18.16 -6.60
C ALA A 691 -17.10 18.77 -7.92
N THR A 692 -17.69 18.45 -9.07
CA THR A 692 -17.30 19.02 -10.38
C THR A 692 -17.95 20.37 -10.70
N SER A 693 -19.06 20.73 -10.05
CA SER A 693 -19.75 22.01 -10.31
C SER A 693 -19.21 23.18 -9.48
N ASP A 694 -18.47 22.92 -8.39
CA ASP A 694 -17.70 23.96 -7.68
C ASP A 694 -16.47 24.45 -8.48
N GLU A 695 -16.02 23.68 -9.49
CA GLU A 695 -15.01 24.12 -10.47
C GLU A 695 -15.61 24.95 -11.63
N SER A 696 -16.94 25.02 -11.77
CA SER A 696 -17.63 25.72 -12.88
C SER A 696 -18.18 27.11 -12.53
N ALA A 697 -18.08 27.55 -11.27
CA ALA A 697 -18.45 28.91 -10.84
C ALA A 697 -17.30 29.92 -10.96
N GLY A 698 -16.29 29.62 -11.77
CA GLY A 698 -15.10 30.44 -11.99
C GLY A 698 -14.70 30.55 -13.46
N GLY A 699 -15.64 30.72 -14.39
CA GLY A 699 -15.27 31.14 -15.74
C GLY A 699 -16.32 30.91 -16.81
N ASN A 700 -17.02 31.98 -17.22
CA ASN A 700 -17.37 32.12 -18.62
C ASN A 700 -17.56 33.58 -19.04
N GLY A 701 -16.87 33.93 -20.14
CA GLY A 701 -16.85 35.21 -20.82
C GLY A 701 -15.41 35.48 -21.30
N ALA A 702 -15.03 35.33 -22.57
CA ALA A 702 -15.82 35.33 -23.78
C ALA A 702 -15.08 34.67 -24.95
N SER A 703 -15.87 34.07 -25.83
CA SER A 703 -15.57 33.86 -27.24
C SER A 703 -15.20 35.18 -27.94
N HIS A 704 -14.17 35.19 -28.77
CA HIS A 704 -14.16 36.06 -29.95
C HIS A 704 -13.46 35.37 -31.13
N HIS A 705 -14.20 35.24 -32.23
CA HIS A 705 -13.61 35.11 -33.55
C HIS A 705 -13.46 36.49 -34.19
N SER A 706 -12.29 36.65 -34.82
CA SER A 706 -11.98 37.39 -36.04
C SER A 706 -11.52 38.86 -35.97
N HIS A 707 -10.32 39.03 -36.55
CA HIS A 707 -9.76 40.16 -37.31
C HIS A 707 -9.74 41.59 -36.73
N GLY A 708 -8.53 42.17 -36.74
CA GLY A 708 -8.28 43.43 -37.46
C GLY A 708 -8.11 44.73 -36.65
N THR A 709 -6.85 45.17 -36.56
CA THR A 709 -6.36 46.58 -36.67
C THR A 709 -6.79 47.70 -35.68
N SER A 710 -5.74 48.25 -35.05
CA SER A 710 -5.37 49.68 -34.88
C SER A 710 -5.96 50.56 -33.78
N ALA A 711 -5.01 51.22 -33.08
CA ALA A 711 -4.92 52.64 -32.70
C ALA A 711 -5.72 53.20 -31.49
N ALA A 712 -4.92 53.68 -30.52
CA ALA A 712 -4.97 54.98 -29.82
C ALA A 712 -6.16 55.37 -28.90
N GLY A 713 -5.80 55.93 -27.73
CA GLY A 713 -6.45 57.17 -27.24
C GLY A 713 -7.16 57.12 -25.88
N ASN A 714 -6.42 57.52 -24.84
CA ASN A 714 -6.79 58.42 -23.73
C ASN A 714 -8.28 58.70 -23.38
N SER A 715 -8.59 58.61 -22.07
CA SER A 715 -9.05 59.72 -21.20
C SER A 715 -10.29 59.48 -20.32
N ASN A 716 -10.11 59.86 -19.04
CA ASN A 716 -11.01 60.54 -18.11
C ASN A 716 -12.39 59.96 -17.72
N GLY A 717 -12.52 59.70 -16.42
CA GLY A 717 -13.43 60.49 -15.57
C GLY A 717 -14.64 59.76 -14.96
N PRO A 718 -15.17 60.27 -13.82
CA PRO A 718 -15.46 59.41 -12.66
C PRO A 718 -16.90 59.52 -12.12
N SER A 719 -17.12 58.83 -10.98
CA SER A 719 -18.10 59.10 -9.91
C SER A 719 -19.39 58.27 -9.88
N GLY A 720 -19.74 57.81 -8.67
CA GLY A 720 -21.06 57.27 -8.34
C GLY A 720 -21.05 56.28 -7.18
N ARG A 721 -20.99 56.78 -5.94
CA ARG A 721 -21.37 56.02 -4.72
C ARG A 721 -22.85 55.61 -4.80
N LEU A 722 -23.22 54.47 -4.24
CA LEU A 722 -24.35 54.31 -3.31
C LEU A 722 -24.30 52.95 -2.57
N THR A 723 -24.92 52.97 -1.40
CA THR A 723 -24.88 52.12 -0.19
C THR A 723 -25.73 50.83 -0.25
N PRO A 724 -25.75 49.98 0.81
CA PRO A 724 -25.82 48.52 0.70
C PRO A 724 -27.25 47.95 0.73
N LEU A 725 -27.39 46.71 0.27
CA LEU A 725 -28.58 45.90 0.45
C LEU A 725 -28.18 44.54 1.05
N GLU A 726 -28.62 44.33 2.29
CA GLU A 726 -28.77 43.02 2.89
C GLU A 726 -29.85 42.23 2.12
N THR A 727 -29.51 41.03 1.66
CA THR A 727 -30.49 39.94 1.53
C THR A 727 -29.82 38.64 1.96
N GLY A 728 -30.42 38.01 2.97
CA GLY A 728 -30.02 36.70 3.46
C GLY A 728 -30.31 35.61 2.44
N GLY A 729 -29.33 34.73 2.24
CA GLY A 729 -29.50 33.41 1.65
C GLY A 729 -28.91 32.38 2.61
N LYS A 730 -29.78 31.55 3.21
CA LYS A 730 -29.32 30.39 4.00
C LYS A 730 -28.68 29.39 3.04
N SER A 731 -27.51 28.88 3.41
CA SER A 731 -26.79 27.83 2.70
C SER A 731 -27.65 26.56 2.55
N PRO A 732 -27.64 25.88 1.38
CA PRO A 732 -28.37 24.63 1.14
C PRO A 732 -27.99 23.47 2.08
N LEU A 733 -26.84 23.56 2.75
CA LEU A 733 -26.36 22.51 3.67
C LEU A 733 -27.17 22.43 4.97
N ALA A 734 -27.81 23.52 5.39
CA ALA A 734 -28.57 23.55 6.65
C ALA A 734 -29.92 22.83 6.57
N THR A 735 -30.46 22.62 5.37
CA THR A 735 -31.74 21.93 5.16
C THR A 735 -31.56 20.41 5.08
N VAL A 736 -30.42 19.93 4.60
CA VAL A 736 -30.13 18.48 4.45
C VAL A 736 -29.82 17.82 5.79
N LEU A 737 -29.24 18.54 6.75
CA LEU A 737 -28.96 18.02 8.09
C LEU A 737 -30.18 17.94 9.01
N ALA A 738 -31.30 18.58 8.66
CA ALA A 738 -32.53 18.55 9.45
C ALA A 738 -33.41 17.32 9.16
N GLU A 739 -33.32 16.70 7.98
CA GLU A 739 -34.14 15.54 7.60
C GLU A 739 -33.56 14.19 8.09
N ALA A 740 -32.25 14.11 8.33
CA ALA A 740 -31.59 12.90 8.84
C ALA A 740 -31.87 12.59 10.33
N ALA A 741 -32.41 13.55 11.09
CA ALA A 741 -32.69 13.38 12.53
C ALA A 741 -34.09 12.79 12.84
N SER A 742 -34.91 12.47 11.83
CA SER A 742 -36.30 12.00 12.03
C SER A 742 -36.53 10.48 11.90
N ALA A 743 -35.48 9.68 11.66
CA ALA A 743 -35.61 8.24 11.44
C ALA A 743 -34.85 7.41 12.50
N ALA A 744 -35.34 7.43 13.74
CA ALA A 744 -34.96 6.46 14.78
C ALA A 744 -36.24 5.86 15.39
N PRO A 745 -36.39 4.52 15.51
CA PRO A 745 -37.55 3.93 16.18
C PRO A 745 -37.44 4.14 17.69
N GLY A 746 -38.48 4.74 18.28
CA GLY A 746 -38.59 4.93 19.72
C GLY A 746 -38.77 3.62 20.48
N SER A 747 -37.98 3.42 21.53
CA SER A 747 -38.21 2.37 22.52
C SER A 747 -39.20 2.87 23.58
N GLY A 748 -40.29 2.11 23.75
CA GLY A 748 -41.32 2.38 24.73
C GLY A 748 -40.82 2.16 26.15
N ALA A 749 -41.08 3.16 27.01
CA ALA A 749 -40.93 3.04 28.45
C ALA A 749 -41.93 2.03 29.02
N ASN A 750 -41.46 1.10 29.85
CA ASN A 750 -42.33 0.46 30.83
C ASN A 750 -41.64 0.40 32.19
N SER A 751 -42.21 1.15 33.12
CA SER A 751 -41.80 1.25 34.51
C SER A 751 -42.15 -0.02 35.27
N SER A 752 -41.21 -0.57 36.04
CA SER A 752 -41.57 -1.27 37.27
C SER A 752 -40.49 -1.12 38.34
N LYS A 753 -40.98 -0.86 39.54
CA LYS A 753 -40.27 -0.60 40.79
C LYS A 753 -39.59 -1.89 41.27
N HIS A 754 -38.35 -1.83 41.71
CA HIS A 754 -37.95 -2.54 42.92
C HIS A 754 -36.79 -1.90 43.66
N ARG A 755 -36.82 -2.12 44.97
CA ARG A 755 -36.29 -1.34 46.07
C ARG A 755 -35.10 -2.10 46.67
N SER A 756 -34.02 -1.37 46.95
CA SER A 756 -32.99 -1.60 47.99
C SER A 756 -32.32 -2.98 48.10
N ARG A 757 -30.98 -2.98 48.11
CA ARG A 757 -30.21 -3.21 49.35
C ARG A 757 -28.73 -2.81 49.19
N ARG A 758 -28.29 -1.99 50.14
CA ARG A 758 -26.90 -1.70 50.45
C ARG A 758 -26.21 -2.97 50.98
N SER A 759 -24.97 -3.19 50.58
CA SER A 759 -23.94 -3.68 51.49
C SER A 759 -22.61 -3.05 51.14
N SER A 760 -22.18 -2.20 52.05
CA SER A 760 -20.88 -1.55 52.17
C SER A 760 -19.74 -2.55 52.29
N LEU A 761 -18.62 -2.30 51.60
CA LEU A 761 -17.29 -2.62 52.09
C LEU A 761 -16.28 -1.62 51.50
N SER A 762 -15.40 -1.17 52.38
CA SER A 762 -14.60 0.05 52.37
C SER A 762 -13.28 -0.06 51.59
N VAL A 763 -12.87 1.11 51.10
CA VAL A 763 -11.65 1.47 50.34
C VAL A 763 -10.37 1.45 51.22
N PRO A 764 -9.15 1.37 50.65
CA PRO A 764 -8.31 2.59 50.43
C PRO A 764 -7.55 2.57 49.06
N THR A 765 -7.83 3.50 48.12
CA THR A 765 -7.11 4.76 47.79
C THR A 765 -5.62 4.66 47.46
N SER A 766 -5.27 4.77 46.17
CA SER A 766 -4.34 5.78 45.62
C SER A 766 -4.20 5.66 44.10
N GLY A 767 -4.57 6.72 43.35
CA GLY A 767 -4.35 6.82 41.90
C GLY A 767 -5.39 7.73 41.24
N HIS A 768 -4.95 8.89 40.74
CA HIS A 768 -5.78 9.96 40.18
C HIS A 768 -6.76 9.45 39.10
N ALA A 769 -8.06 9.65 39.33
CA ALA A 769 -9.11 9.42 38.34
C ALA A 769 -9.34 10.71 37.53
N VAL A 770 -9.17 10.62 36.22
CA VAL A 770 -9.59 11.64 35.25
C VAL A 770 -11.11 11.60 35.14
N SER A 771 -11.76 12.77 35.17
CA SER A 771 -13.22 12.89 35.09
C SER A 771 -13.71 12.48 33.69
N ALA A 772 -14.86 11.80 33.61
CA ALA A 772 -15.50 11.47 32.34
C ALA A 772 -15.84 12.72 31.50
N GLU A 773 -15.96 13.89 32.12
CA GLU A 773 -16.14 15.17 31.42
C GLU A 773 -14.85 15.63 30.72
N ASP A 774 -13.66 15.33 31.27
CA ASP A 774 -12.39 15.69 30.64
C ASP A 774 -12.12 14.86 29.38
N VAL A 775 -12.55 13.60 29.38
CA VAL A 775 -12.47 12.70 28.20
C VAL A 775 -13.45 13.15 27.12
N LEU A 776 -14.64 13.62 27.51
CA LEU A 776 -15.62 14.12 26.55
C LEU A 776 -15.16 15.46 25.91
N HIS A 777 -14.50 16.31 26.68
CA HIS A 777 -13.93 17.57 26.20
C HIS A 777 -12.73 17.35 25.26
N GLN A 778 -11.88 16.33 25.52
CA GLN A 778 -10.80 15.95 24.60
C GLN A 778 -11.31 15.35 23.28
N LEU A 779 -12.39 14.56 23.32
CA LEU A 779 -12.97 13.97 22.10
C LEU A 779 -13.72 15.01 21.24
N GLN A 780 -14.18 16.11 21.83
CA GLN A 780 -14.79 17.23 21.10
C GLN A 780 -13.75 18.17 20.48
N GLN A 781 -12.51 18.20 20.97
CA GLN A 781 -11.42 18.97 20.36
C GLN A 781 -10.71 18.23 19.20
N GLN A 782 -10.90 16.92 19.06
CA GLN A 782 -10.33 16.11 17.97
C GLN A 782 -11.27 15.92 16.77
N ARG A 783 -12.49 16.45 16.84
CA ARG A 783 -13.47 16.47 15.74
C ARG A 783 -13.59 17.88 15.19
#